data_AF-A0A6J8F6X8-F1
#
_entry.id   AF-A0A6J8F6X8-F1
#
_cell.length_a   1.000
_cell.length_b   1.000
_cell.length_c   1.000
_cell.angle_alpha   90.00
_cell.angle_beta   90.00
_cell.angle_gamma   90.00
#
_symmetry.space_group_name_H-M   'P 1'
#
loop_
_entity.id
_entity.type
_entity.pdbx_description
1 polymer ?
#
loop_
_entity_poly.entity_id
_entity_poly.type
_entity_poly.pdbx_seq_one_letter_code
_entity_poly.pdbx_strand_id
1 'polypeptide(L)'
;MYSAVFSPAAPYCGVAGSSHLCEAVALCQSILARYRRTGTSFSSTELKAIQALRTELPDTAQGPAANSAGSPHQTTNDLLNILDDATDMPHNPHDDIVAFVEECCDNTKDPTVLFAAINERISAVTCSRNVRTYMVITNDNLLWDPVNGVAALIDDVTPLGKCAQAHNMLTIASTLYIPLWFRSELVGCVEAPSGCIPRHKATYAQLLLRSVTVAVRNSINISIRKSEANKIEAMVSMATRLARDTLEESVLVQSIINTAKTLTESDRCSIFLVKADGSLEAHFEDGNVVVLPAGTGIAGHVVESGAVVNIPNAYEDERFNRSVDKVTGYHTRTILCLPIAFEGTIVAVAQLINKLDMVTQSGQRLPRVFGRRDEELFETFSMFAAASLRNCRINETLLKEKKKSDAILDVVALLSNTDIRDVDSIVRHVLHGAKKLLNADRSSMFLLDKERNELYSKMADSANEIRFPCGQGIAGTVAESGVGENIMDAYADSRFNSAVDRQLGYRTQSILCEPIMLNGEVLAVVQLVNKLGDDGSVTCFTPMDRETFQVFSLFAGISINNSHLLEFAVNAGREAMTLSLQRNSITAQRAPKRVKVIAVTPEEREAVVSIDFGDAYDFTSPDFNLFEVREKYSEPMDAAAGVVYNLLWSSGLPEKFGCREQTLLNFILQCRRRYRRVPYHNFYHVVDVCQTLHTYLYTGKASELLTELECYVLLVTALVHDLDHMGVNNSFYLKTDSPLGILSSASGNNSVLEVHHCSLAIEILSDPAADVFEGLSGQDVAYAYRALIDCVLATDMAKHADALSRFTELATSGFDKENEAHRRMVMETLIKAGDVSNVTKPFETSRMWAMAVTEEFYRQGDMEKEKGVEVLPMFDRSKNNELARGQIGFIDFVAGKFFRDIVGNLFHGMQWCVDTVNSNRAKWQEILDGRRDSTRSSIV
;
A
#
# COMPACT_ATOMS: atom_id res chain seq x y z
N MET A 1 -11.58 -11.23 8.06
CA MET A 1 -12.87 -10.55 8.37
C MET A 1 -14.09 -11.47 8.32
N TYR A 2 -13.94 -12.74 7.96
CA TYR A 2 -14.78 -13.83 8.46
C TYR A 2 -13.85 -14.76 9.26
N SER A 3 -14.28 -15.29 10.40
CA SER A 3 -13.47 -16.01 11.42
C SER A 3 -12.83 -15.11 12.49
N ALA A 4 -13.62 -14.73 13.50
CA ALA A 4 -13.15 -14.38 14.84
C ALA A 4 -14.30 -14.32 15.87
N VAL A 5 -15.23 -15.29 15.87
CA VAL A 5 -16.20 -15.48 16.98
C VAL A 5 -16.54 -16.96 17.04
N PHE A 6 -15.98 -17.68 18.03
CA PHE A 6 -16.21 -19.07 18.50
C PHE A 6 -14.81 -19.62 18.83
N SER A 7 -14.38 -19.96 20.04
CA SER A 7 -14.98 -20.31 21.35
C SER A 7 -13.80 -20.31 22.37
N PRO A 8 -13.84 -20.92 23.59
CA PRO A 8 -14.70 -20.78 24.78
C PRO A 8 -13.89 -20.46 26.08
N ALA A 9 -14.45 -19.71 27.04
CA ALA A 9 -14.20 -19.90 28.49
C ALA A 9 -15.07 -18.99 29.40
N ALA A 10 -16.13 -19.59 29.95
CA ALA A 10 -16.64 -19.42 31.34
C ALA A 10 -17.33 -18.08 31.79
N PRO A 11 -18.03 -18.03 32.94
CA PRO A 11 -19.48 -18.28 33.05
C PRO A 11 -20.26 -17.23 33.89
N TYR A 12 -21.56 -16.99 33.64
CA TYR A 12 -22.60 -16.77 34.68
C TYR A 12 -24.01 -16.85 34.08
N CYS A 13 -24.80 -17.80 34.61
CA CYS A 13 -26.22 -18.05 34.38
C CYS A 13 -27.12 -16.89 34.81
N GLY A 14 -28.33 -16.79 34.23
CA GLY A 14 -29.35 -15.89 34.79
C GLY A 14 -30.74 -15.75 34.14
N VAL A 15 -31.28 -16.80 33.50
CA VAL A 15 -32.72 -17.14 33.38
C VAL A 15 -33.71 -16.16 32.71
N ALA A 16 -34.30 -16.69 31.63
CA ALA A 16 -35.49 -16.23 30.92
C ALA A 16 -36.70 -16.05 31.84
N GLY A 17 -37.34 -14.88 31.86
CA GLY A 17 -38.39 -14.56 32.83
C GLY A 17 -39.79 -14.32 32.28
N SER A 18 -40.12 -14.72 31.04
CA SER A 18 -41.46 -14.44 30.48
C SER A 18 -42.13 -15.59 29.72
N SER A 19 -41.51 -16.77 29.64
CA SER A 19 -42.21 -17.97 29.18
C SER A 19 -42.91 -18.71 30.33
N HIS A 20 -42.47 -18.48 31.57
CA HIS A 20 -42.81 -19.35 32.70
C HIS A 20 -44.28 -19.36 33.11
N LEU A 21 -45.02 -18.25 33.05
CA LEU A 21 -46.44 -18.26 33.46
C LEU A 21 -47.33 -18.95 32.42
N CYS A 22 -47.07 -18.72 31.13
CA CYS A 22 -47.81 -19.33 30.03
C CYS A 22 -47.38 -20.80 29.79
N GLU A 23 -46.10 -21.12 29.99
CA GLU A 23 -45.62 -22.51 30.10
C GLU A 23 -46.17 -23.20 31.35
N ALA A 24 -46.31 -22.51 32.50
CA ALA A 24 -46.92 -23.06 33.71
C ALA A 24 -48.37 -23.46 33.48
N VAL A 25 -49.15 -22.58 32.87
CA VAL A 25 -50.57 -22.79 32.61
C VAL A 25 -50.75 -23.92 31.58
N ALA A 26 -49.96 -23.92 30.50
CA ALA A 26 -49.98 -24.99 29.50
C ALA A 26 -49.51 -26.34 30.09
N LEU A 27 -48.49 -26.34 30.96
CA LEU A 27 -47.98 -27.54 31.63
C LEU A 27 -49.03 -28.09 32.61
N CYS A 28 -49.64 -27.23 33.42
CA CYS A 28 -50.72 -27.61 34.34
C CYS A 28 -51.94 -28.17 33.59
N GLN A 29 -52.35 -27.54 32.48
CA GLN A 29 -53.43 -28.05 31.62
C GLN A 29 -53.08 -29.39 30.98
N SER A 30 -51.85 -29.58 30.51
CA SER A 30 -51.41 -30.84 29.91
C SER A 30 -51.38 -31.98 30.95
N ILE A 31 -50.89 -31.69 32.16
CA ILE A 31 -50.85 -32.65 33.28
C ILE A 31 -52.29 -33.00 33.74
N LEU A 32 -53.17 -32.01 33.88
CA LEU A 32 -54.58 -32.23 34.26
C LEU A 32 -55.37 -32.95 33.17
N ALA A 33 -55.15 -32.62 31.89
CA ALA A 33 -55.80 -33.28 30.76
C ALA A 33 -55.35 -34.74 30.64
N ARG A 34 -54.09 -35.05 30.94
CA ARG A 34 -53.61 -36.43 31.02
C ARG A 34 -54.25 -37.15 32.20
N TYR A 35 -54.23 -36.56 33.40
CA TYR A 35 -54.84 -37.15 34.59
C TYR A 35 -56.32 -37.48 34.38
N ARG A 36 -57.09 -36.55 33.78
CA ARG A 36 -58.50 -36.75 33.44
C ARG A 36 -58.72 -37.85 32.40
N ARG A 37 -57.78 -38.06 31.47
CA ARG A 37 -57.86 -39.14 30.46
C ARG A 37 -57.44 -40.50 31.00
N THR A 38 -56.47 -40.56 31.90
CA THR A 38 -55.83 -41.82 32.31
C THR A 38 -56.20 -42.29 33.71
N GLY A 39 -56.74 -41.41 34.57
CA GLY A 39 -57.14 -41.75 35.95
C GLY A 39 -55.98 -42.10 36.90
N THR A 40 -54.74 -41.81 36.51
CA THR A 40 -53.51 -42.20 37.23
C THR A 40 -52.95 -41.04 38.06
N SER A 41 -52.38 -41.33 39.23
CA SER A 41 -51.70 -40.35 40.11
C SER A 41 -50.59 -39.54 39.43
N PHE A 42 -50.30 -38.33 39.93
CA PHE A 42 -49.20 -37.49 39.42
C PHE A 42 -47.84 -38.17 39.61
N SER A 43 -46.97 -38.07 38.62
CA SER A 43 -45.59 -38.57 38.71
C SER A 43 -44.72 -37.66 39.60
N SER A 44 -43.63 -38.19 40.13
CA SER A 44 -42.70 -37.46 40.99
C SER A 44 -42.05 -36.25 40.30
N THR A 45 -41.86 -36.32 38.98
CA THR A 45 -41.34 -35.24 38.15
C THR A 45 -42.36 -34.12 37.97
N GLU A 46 -43.64 -34.46 37.84
CA GLU A 46 -44.75 -33.50 37.73
C GLU A 46 -45.01 -32.79 39.07
N LEU A 47 -44.95 -33.54 40.16
CA LEU A 47 -45.02 -32.98 41.52
C LEU A 47 -43.90 -31.97 41.78
N LYS A 48 -42.67 -32.27 41.32
CA LYS A 48 -41.54 -31.34 41.42
C LYS A 48 -41.72 -30.09 40.55
N ALA A 49 -42.26 -30.22 39.34
CA ALA A 49 -42.55 -29.09 38.45
C ALA A 49 -43.63 -28.16 39.03
N ILE A 50 -44.69 -28.73 39.60
CA ILE A 50 -45.76 -27.98 40.27
C ILE A 50 -45.24 -27.28 41.54
N GLN A 51 -44.34 -27.91 42.30
CA GLN A 51 -43.70 -27.29 43.47
C GLN A 51 -42.74 -26.13 43.11
N ALA A 52 -42.02 -26.24 42.00
CA ALA A 52 -41.17 -25.17 41.49
C ALA A 52 -42.01 -23.96 41.03
N LEU A 53 -43.18 -24.19 40.42
CA LEU A 53 -44.11 -23.12 40.03
C LEU A 53 -44.73 -22.40 41.22
N ARG A 54 -45.04 -23.13 42.30
CA ARG A 54 -45.55 -22.57 43.56
C ARG A 54 -44.58 -21.60 44.23
N THR A 55 -43.28 -21.74 43.99
CA THR A 55 -42.24 -20.89 44.62
C THR A 55 -41.99 -19.58 43.89
N GLU A 56 -42.50 -19.40 42.66
CA GLU A 56 -42.28 -18.20 41.84
C GLU A 56 -43.45 -17.19 41.83
N LEU A 57 -44.61 -17.53 42.40
CA LEU A 57 -45.78 -16.64 42.50
C LEU A 57 -45.69 -15.75 43.77
N PRO A 58 -45.91 -14.41 43.67
CA PRO A 58 -45.82 -13.54 44.85
C PRO A 58 -47.07 -13.61 45.74
N ASP A 59 -46.85 -13.70 47.06
CA ASP A 59 -47.86 -13.49 48.10
C ASP A 59 -48.16 -11.99 48.24
N THR A 60 -49.43 -11.61 48.16
CA THR A 60 -49.85 -10.24 48.51
C THR A 60 -50.92 -10.26 49.58
N ALA A 61 -50.66 -9.44 50.60
CA ALA A 61 -51.45 -9.03 51.77
C ALA A 61 -51.27 -9.86 53.06
N GLN A 62 -50.33 -9.45 53.93
CA GLN A 62 -50.59 -9.36 55.39
C GLN A 62 -49.89 -8.14 55.99
N GLY A 63 -50.67 -7.32 56.71
CA GLY A 63 -50.20 -6.24 57.60
C GLY A 63 -49.63 -6.78 58.93
N PRO A 64 -49.29 -5.89 59.89
CA PRO A 64 -48.34 -6.19 60.96
C PRO A 64 -48.98 -6.90 62.16
N ALA A 65 -48.34 -7.96 62.68
CA ALA A 65 -48.58 -8.47 64.03
C ALA A 65 -47.30 -9.11 64.62
N ALA A 66 -47.10 -8.84 65.91
CA ALA A 66 -45.89 -9.07 66.67
C ALA A 66 -45.75 -10.52 67.22
N ASN A 67 -44.48 -10.89 67.42
CA ASN A 67 -43.91 -11.83 68.40
C ASN A 67 -44.24 -13.34 68.37
N SER A 68 -43.12 -14.07 68.46
CA SER A 68 -42.88 -15.38 69.07
C SER A 68 -42.82 -16.63 68.16
N ALA A 69 -41.89 -17.49 68.57
CA ALA A 69 -41.27 -18.61 67.87
C ALA A 69 -42.20 -19.77 67.47
N GLY A 70 -41.79 -20.50 66.42
CA GLY A 70 -42.05 -21.94 66.30
C GLY A 70 -42.96 -22.38 65.14
N SER A 71 -42.34 -23.02 64.15
CA SER A 71 -42.90 -23.93 63.12
C SER A 71 -43.79 -23.36 62.00
N PRO A 72 -43.52 -23.68 60.71
CA PRO A 72 -44.33 -23.27 59.57
C PRO A 72 -45.16 -24.45 59.05
N HIS A 73 -46.34 -24.71 59.61
CA HIS A 73 -47.36 -25.50 58.94
C HIS A 73 -48.73 -25.07 59.44
N GLN A 74 -49.40 -24.14 58.73
CA GLN A 74 -50.86 -24.25 58.52
C GLN A 74 -51.51 -23.22 57.59
N THR A 75 -50.88 -22.14 57.15
CA THR A 75 -51.61 -21.07 56.40
C THR A 75 -51.54 -21.12 54.87
N THR A 76 -50.82 -22.06 54.25
CA THR A 76 -50.90 -22.30 52.78
C THR A 76 -51.99 -23.27 52.34
N ASN A 77 -52.73 -23.88 53.28
CA ASN A 77 -53.84 -24.77 52.91
C ASN A 77 -55.10 -23.99 52.52
N ASP A 78 -55.27 -22.73 52.95
CA ASP A 78 -56.52 -22.01 52.67
C ASP A 78 -56.65 -21.59 51.20
N LEU A 79 -55.55 -21.33 50.49
CA LEU A 79 -55.60 -21.01 49.05
C LEU A 79 -55.77 -22.24 48.14
N LEU A 80 -55.20 -23.39 48.54
CA LEU A 80 -55.44 -24.66 47.86
C LEU A 80 -56.84 -25.19 48.18
N ASN A 81 -57.34 -24.99 49.40
CA ASN A 81 -58.74 -25.29 49.75
C ASN A 81 -59.72 -24.35 49.02
N ILE A 82 -59.38 -23.09 48.73
CA ILE A 82 -60.23 -22.21 47.89
C ILE A 82 -60.24 -22.66 46.42
N LEU A 83 -59.13 -23.22 45.92
CA LEU A 83 -59.05 -23.82 44.58
C LEU A 83 -59.75 -25.19 44.49
N ASP A 84 -59.74 -25.96 45.58
CA ASP A 84 -60.44 -27.25 45.68
C ASP A 84 -61.95 -27.06 45.97
N ASP A 85 -62.37 -26.13 46.85
CA ASP A 85 -63.79 -25.88 47.20
C ASP A 85 -64.57 -25.12 46.11
N ALA A 86 -63.89 -24.51 45.13
CA ALA A 86 -64.54 -23.84 43.99
C ALA A 86 -64.84 -24.77 42.80
N THR A 87 -64.54 -26.08 42.92
CA THR A 87 -64.81 -27.07 41.88
C THR A 87 -66.29 -27.46 41.75
N ASP A 88 -67.17 -26.97 42.63
CA ASP A 88 -68.60 -27.33 42.68
C ASP A 88 -69.58 -26.19 42.29
N MET A 89 -69.12 -25.18 41.53
CA MET A 89 -69.99 -24.10 41.03
C MET A 89 -70.17 -24.12 39.49
N PRO A 90 -71.39 -23.90 38.96
CA PRO A 90 -71.77 -24.25 37.59
C PRO A 90 -71.24 -23.32 36.46
N HIS A 91 -70.40 -22.33 36.76
CA HIS A 91 -69.69 -21.53 35.77
C HIS A 91 -68.24 -21.35 36.22
N ASN A 92 -67.27 -21.71 35.38
CA ASN A 92 -65.87 -21.88 35.74
C ASN A 92 -65.06 -20.57 35.55
N PRO A 93 -64.84 -19.74 36.59
CA PRO A 93 -64.03 -18.51 36.50
C PRO A 93 -62.56 -18.76 36.13
N HIS A 94 -62.11 -20.02 36.17
CA HIS A 94 -60.76 -20.44 35.78
C HIS A 94 -60.50 -20.35 34.29
N ASP A 95 -61.46 -20.75 33.44
CA ASP A 95 -61.28 -20.71 31.98
C ASP A 95 -61.19 -19.27 31.47
N ASP A 96 -61.88 -18.34 32.14
CA ASP A 96 -61.89 -16.91 31.79
C ASP A 96 -60.58 -16.20 32.18
N ILE A 97 -60.01 -16.48 33.35
CA ILE A 97 -58.70 -15.94 33.75
C ILE A 97 -57.58 -16.52 32.87
N VAL A 98 -57.65 -17.81 32.54
CA VAL A 98 -56.66 -18.44 31.67
C VAL A 98 -56.71 -17.84 30.26
N ALA A 99 -57.90 -17.72 29.66
CA ALA A 99 -58.05 -17.07 28.37
C ALA A 99 -57.54 -15.61 28.39
N PHE A 100 -57.79 -14.87 29.48
CA PHE A 100 -57.27 -13.51 29.65
C PHE A 100 -55.74 -13.46 29.80
N VAL A 101 -55.13 -14.40 30.51
CA VAL A 101 -53.66 -14.49 30.65
C VAL A 101 -53.02 -14.86 29.31
N GLU A 102 -53.60 -15.80 28.56
CA GLU A 102 -53.18 -16.12 27.19
C GLU A 102 -53.30 -14.89 26.28
N GLU A 103 -54.39 -14.13 26.41
CA GLU A 103 -54.63 -12.89 25.68
C GLU A 103 -53.57 -11.82 25.98
N CYS A 104 -53.09 -11.76 27.22
CA CYS A 104 -52.04 -10.84 27.70
C CYS A 104 -50.61 -11.31 27.42
N CYS A 105 -50.39 -12.62 27.27
CA CYS A 105 -49.09 -13.22 26.91
C CYS A 105 -48.75 -13.09 25.41
N ASP A 106 -49.71 -12.68 24.57
CA ASP A 106 -49.49 -12.48 23.15
C ASP A 106 -48.59 -11.25 22.89
N ASN A 107 -47.30 -11.51 22.72
CA ASN A 107 -46.25 -10.52 22.52
C ASN A 107 -46.35 -9.78 21.17
N THR A 108 -47.34 -10.09 20.32
CA THR A 108 -47.54 -9.43 19.01
C THR A 108 -48.54 -8.26 19.06
N LYS A 109 -49.25 -8.07 20.18
CA LYS A 109 -50.29 -7.05 20.30
C LYS A 109 -49.73 -5.66 20.60
N ASP A 110 -50.36 -4.64 19.99
CA ASP A 110 -50.09 -3.25 20.29
C ASP A 110 -50.48 -2.92 21.76
N PRO A 111 -49.68 -2.13 22.50
CA PRO A 111 -49.98 -1.75 23.88
C PRO A 111 -51.37 -1.14 24.07
N THR A 112 -51.88 -0.41 23.06
CA THR A 112 -53.23 0.17 23.07
C THR A 112 -54.31 -0.93 23.16
N VAL A 113 -54.14 -2.01 22.40
CA VAL A 113 -55.08 -3.14 22.35
C VAL A 113 -55.04 -3.94 23.65
N LEU A 114 -53.82 -4.20 24.16
CA LEU A 114 -53.63 -4.90 25.43
C LEU A 114 -54.26 -4.15 26.60
N PHE A 115 -54.02 -2.84 26.71
CA PHE A 115 -54.53 -2.04 27.81
C PHE A 115 -56.04 -1.80 27.71
N ALA A 116 -56.61 -1.80 26.49
CA ALA A 116 -58.06 -1.79 26.29
C ALA A 116 -58.72 -3.07 26.87
N ALA A 117 -58.15 -4.25 26.59
CA ALA A 117 -58.63 -5.51 27.14
C ALA A 117 -58.48 -5.57 28.68
N ILE A 118 -57.36 -5.07 29.21
CA ILE A 118 -57.15 -4.93 30.66
C ILE A 118 -58.24 -4.05 31.29
N ASN A 119 -58.49 -2.87 30.72
CA ASN A 119 -59.50 -1.93 31.23
C ASN A 119 -60.91 -2.55 31.22
N GLU A 120 -61.27 -3.28 30.16
CA GLU A 120 -62.54 -4.00 30.07
C GLU A 120 -62.68 -5.04 31.18
N ARG A 121 -61.65 -5.87 31.43
CA ARG A 121 -61.73 -6.90 32.48
C ARG A 121 -61.79 -6.31 33.88
N ILE A 122 -61.02 -5.25 34.15
CA ILE A 122 -61.07 -4.57 35.44
C ILE A 122 -62.43 -3.88 35.66
N SER A 123 -63.06 -3.35 34.60
CA SER A 123 -64.39 -2.74 34.65
C SER A 123 -65.45 -3.70 35.19
N ALA A 124 -65.39 -4.97 34.80
CA ALA A 124 -66.33 -6.02 35.22
C ALA A 124 -66.21 -6.39 36.72
N VAL A 125 -65.02 -6.19 37.29
CA VAL A 125 -64.70 -6.51 38.69
C VAL A 125 -64.92 -5.32 39.62
N THR A 126 -64.53 -4.12 39.17
CA THR A 126 -64.65 -2.87 39.93
C THR A 126 -66.02 -2.21 39.81
N CYS A 127 -66.91 -2.76 38.97
CA CYS A 127 -68.24 -2.21 38.69
C CYS A 127 -68.22 -0.74 38.22
N SER A 128 -67.12 -0.32 37.57
CA SER A 128 -66.92 1.01 37.01
C SER A 128 -66.93 0.96 35.49
N ARG A 129 -67.50 1.97 34.81
CA ARG A 129 -67.61 2.00 33.34
C ARG A 129 -66.44 2.72 32.63
N ASN A 130 -65.55 3.38 33.38
CA ASN A 130 -64.47 4.23 32.83
C ASN A 130 -63.12 3.92 33.47
N VAL A 131 -62.75 2.64 33.52
CA VAL A 131 -61.46 2.23 34.08
C VAL A 131 -60.31 2.63 33.15
N ARG A 132 -59.25 3.20 33.72
CA ARG A 132 -58.00 3.50 33.04
C ARG A 132 -56.83 2.82 33.74
N THR A 133 -55.97 2.20 32.97
CA THR A 133 -54.74 1.58 33.46
C THR A 133 -53.55 2.33 32.89
N TYR A 134 -52.67 2.75 33.78
CA TYR A 134 -51.47 3.51 33.49
C TYR A 134 -50.24 2.62 33.70
N MET A 135 -49.26 2.74 32.81
CA MET A 135 -47.94 2.12 32.97
C MET A 135 -46.88 3.16 33.33
N VAL A 136 -45.88 2.76 34.09
CA VAL A 136 -44.75 3.65 34.45
C VAL A 136 -43.78 3.77 33.27
N ILE A 137 -43.43 5.01 32.93
CA ILE A 137 -42.30 5.35 32.05
C ILE A 137 -41.15 5.82 32.95
N THR A 138 -40.26 4.88 33.26
CA THR A 138 -39.20 5.02 34.29
C THR A 138 -38.23 6.17 34.02
N ASN A 139 -37.90 6.46 32.75
CA ASN A 139 -36.93 7.50 32.40
C ASN A 139 -37.48 8.94 32.49
N ASP A 140 -38.81 9.11 32.45
CA ASP A 140 -39.47 10.41 32.41
C ASP A 140 -40.28 10.70 33.70
N ASN A 141 -40.29 9.78 34.67
CA ASN A 141 -41.08 9.86 35.91
C ASN A 141 -42.59 10.11 35.68
N LEU A 142 -43.15 9.42 34.67
CA LEU A 142 -44.53 9.59 34.21
C LEU A 142 -45.32 8.28 34.29
N LEU A 143 -46.61 8.40 34.56
CA LEU A 143 -47.64 7.38 34.33
C LEU A 143 -48.32 7.67 33.00
N TRP A 144 -48.30 6.71 32.08
CA TRP A 144 -48.89 6.86 30.75
C TRP A 144 -50.03 5.88 30.52
N ASP A 145 -51.15 6.39 30.01
CA ASP A 145 -52.30 5.61 29.55
C ASP A 145 -52.17 5.37 28.04
N PRO A 146 -51.87 4.13 27.60
CA PRO A 146 -51.71 3.81 26.18
C PRO A 146 -53.00 3.95 25.37
N VAL A 147 -54.17 3.84 26.01
CA VAL A 147 -55.46 3.82 25.31
C VAL A 147 -55.92 5.23 24.96
N ASN A 148 -55.79 6.16 25.90
CA ASN A 148 -56.26 7.54 25.74
C ASN A 148 -55.13 8.54 25.42
N GLY A 149 -53.87 8.10 25.46
CA GLY A 149 -52.71 8.95 25.22
C GLY A 149 -52.50 10.04 26.28
N VAL A 150 -53.01 9.82 27.50
CA VAL A 150 -52.91 10.76 28.63
C VAL A 150 -51.74 10.36 29.51
N ALA A 151 -50.96 11.34 29.97
CA ALA A 151 -49.88 11.12 30.94
C ALA A 151 -50.11 11.93 32.21
N ALA A 152 -49.58 11.43 33.34
CA ALA A 152 -49.58 12.10 34.64
C ALA A 152 -48.21 11.96 35.31
N LEU A 153 -47.82 12.94 36.12
CA LEU A 153 -46.58 12.89 36.89
C LEU A 153 -46.72 11.96 38.11
N ILE A 154 -45.64 11.26 38.44
CA ILE A 154 -45.53 10.54 39.71
C ILE A 154 -45.11 11.56 40.77
N ASP A 155 -46.10 12.25 41.36
CA ASP A 155 -45.93 13.32 42.33
C ASP A 155 -46.89 13.23 43.53
N ASP A 156 -46.62 14.02 44.56
CA ASP A 156 -47.46 14.11 45.76
C ASP A 156 -48.67 15.04 45.56
N VAL A 157 -48.91 15.55 44.34
CA VAL A 157 -49.91 16.58 44.07
C VAL A 157 -51.17 15.95 43.49
N THR A 158 -51.01 15.06 42.52
CA THR A 158 -52.11 14.42 41.82
C THR A 158 -52.65 13.20 42.59
N PRO A 159 -53.97 12.90 42.55
CA PRO A 159 -54.53 11.68 43.17
C PRO A 159 -53.88 10.40 42.66
N LEU A 160 -53.53 10.37 41.38
CA LEU A 160 -52.87 9.24 40.72
C LEU A 160 -51.39 9.11 41.15
N GLY A 161 -50.64 10.22 41.22
CA GLY A 161 -49.27 10.25 41.75
C GLY A 161 -49.18 9.85 43.23
N LYS A 162 -50.12 10.32 44.07
CA LYS A 162 -50.24 9.88 45.47
C LYS A 162 -50.51 8.38 45.59
N CYS A 163 -51.34 7.83 44.71
CA CYS A 163 -51.57 6.39 44.67
C CYS A 163 -50.32 5.62 44.23
N ALA A 164 -49.58 6.14 43.26
CA ALA A 164 -48.33 5.56 42.76
C ALA A 164 -47.25 5.44 43.85
N GLN A 165 -47.22 6.37 44.79
CA GLN A 165 -46.32 6.32 45.95
C GLN A 165 -46.87 5.49 47.12
N ALA A 166 -48.18 5.21 47.12
CA ALA A 166 -48.82 4.39 48.15
C ALA A 166 -48.71 2.89 47.84
N HIS A 167 -48.57 2.09 48.90
CA HIS A 167 -48.54 0.61 48.79
C HIS A 167 -49.93 -0.03 48.89
N ASN A 168 -50.98 0.78 49.15
CA ASN A 168 -52.36 0.32 49.34
C ASN A 168 -53.30 1.05 48.37
N MET A 169 -54.45 0.43 48.07
CA MET A 169 -55.53 1.06 47.31
C MET A 169 -56.04 2.32 48.03
N LEU A 170 -56.33 3.37 47.27
CA LEU A 170 -56.85 4.64 47.79
C LEU A 170 -58.20 4.95 47.16
N THR A 171 -59.15 5.42 47.95
CA THR A 171 -60.41 5.98 47.42
C THR A 171 -60.41 7.48 47.66
N ILE A 172 -60.32 8.27 46.59
CA ILE A 172 -60.30 9.74 46.64
C ILE A 172 -61.45 10.24 45.78
N ALA A 173 -62.31 11.11 46.33
CA ALA A 173 -63.44 11.71 45.62
C ALA A 173 -64.30 10.68 44.84
N SER A 174 -64.69 9.59 45.50
CA SER A 174 -65.46 8.47 44.92
C SER A 174 -64.77 7.74 43.76
N THR A 175 -63.47 7.93 43.54
CA THR A 175 -62.68 7.18 42.55
C THR A 175 -61.73 6.23 43.28
N LEU A 176 -61.71 4.97 42.84
CA LEU A 176 -60.83 3.93 43.38
C LEU A 176 -59.53 3.92 42.57
N TYR A 177 -58.41 4.15 43.25
CA TYR A 177 -57.07 4.07 42.70
C TYR A 177 -56.37 2.82 43.23
N ILE A 178 -55.83 2.00 42.34
CA ILE A 178 -55.17 0.73 42.67
C ILE A 178 -53.74 0.79 42.15
N PRO A 179 -52.72 0.78 43.02
CA PRO A 179 -51.34 0.73 42.57
C PRO A 179 -50.97 -0.70 42.17
N LEU A 180 -50.22 -0.83 41.08
CA LEU A 180 -49.74 -2.12 40.57
C LEU A 180 -48.26 -2.24 40.92
N TRP A 181 -47.97 -3.09 41.90
CA TRP A 181 -46.61 -3.35 42.38
C TRP A 181 -46.18 -4.75 42.01
N PHE A 182 -45.07 -4.86 41.27
CA PHE A 182 -44.42 -6.14 41.02
C PHE A 182 -43.20 -6.27 41.94
N ARG A 183 -43.30 -7.15 42.94
CA ARG A 183 -42.32 -7.27 44.05
C ARG A 183 -42.20 -5.96 44.83
N SER A 184 -41.22 -5.11 44.51
CA SER A 184 -40.95 -3.82 45.15
C SER A 184 -40.87 -2.66 44.16
N GLU A 185 -41.26 -2.89 42.90
CA GLU A 185 -41.22 -1.89 41.85
C GLU A 185 -42.64 -1.55 41.40
N LEU A 186 -42.93 -0.25 41.34
CA LEU A 186 -44.18 0.24 40.78
C LEU A 186 -44.16 0.03 39.27
N VAL A 187 -45.14 -0.70 38.74
CA VAL A 187 -45.27 -0.95 37.30
C VAL A 187 -46.41 -0.16 36.68
N GLY A 188 -47.38 0.28 37.48
CA GLY A 188 -48.52 1.01 36.96
C GLY A 188 -49.54 1.39 38.03
N CYS A 189 -50.62 2.01 37.60
CA CYS A 189 -51.75 2.39 38.45
C CYS A 189 -53.06 2.19 37.68
N VAL A 190 -54.13 1.85 38.39
CA VAL A 190 -55.48 1.78 37.83
C VAL A 190 -56.32 2.89 38.46
N GLU A 191 -57.04 3.62 37.63
CA GLU A 191 -58.06 4.58 38.01
C GLU A 191 -59.45 4.02 37.66
N ALA A 192 -60.32 3.85 38.66
CA ALA A 192 -61.67 3.32 38.50
C ALA A 192 -62.71 4.27 39.13
N PRO A 193 -63.30 5.20 38.34
CA PRO A 193 -64.29 6.16 38.83
C PRO A 193 -65.56 5.48 39.37
N SER A 194 -66.02 5.85 40.56
CA SER A 194 -67.16 5.22 41.25
C SER A 194 -67.02 3.70 41.44
N GLY A 195 -65.79 3.18 41.39
CA GLY A 195 -65.52 1.75 41.49
C GLY A 195 -65.53 1.22 42.91
N CYS A 196 -65.99 -0.01 43.10
CA CYS A 196 -65.85 -0.77 44.33
C CYS A 196 -65.62 -2.25 43.99
N ILE A 197 -64.93 -2.99 44.86
CA ILE A 197 -64.74 -4.44 44.69
C ILE A 197 -65.72 -5.16 45.63
N PRO A 198 -66.80 -5.78 45.12
CA PRO A 198 -67.75 -6.49 45.96
C PRO A 198 -67.10 -7.69 46.66
N ARG A 199 -67.49 -7.98 47.92
CA ARG A 199 -66.90 -9.09 48.70
C ARG A 199 -66.95 -10.45 47.99
N HIS A 200 -68.03 -10.73 47.25
CA HIS A 200 -68.18 -11.99 46.50
C HIS A 200 -67.27 -12.08 45.26
N LYS A 201 -66.68 -10.97 44.80
CA LYS A 201 -65.72 -10.91 43.70
C LYS A 201 -64.28 -10.70 44.16
N ALA A 202 -64.03 -10.58 45.47
CA ALA A 202 -62.72 -10.19 46.01
C ALA A 202 -61.59 -11.14 45.60
N THR A 203 -61.81 -12.46 45.65
CA THR A 203 -60.82 -13.47 45.26
C THR A 203 -60.50 -13.41 43.77
N TYR A 204 -61.54 -13.29 42.92
CA TYR A 204 -61.37 -13.14 41.47
C TYR A 204 -60.67 -11.81 41.12
N ALA A 205 -61.02 -10.72 41.82
CA ALA A 205 -60.39 -9.41 41.67
C ALA A 205 -58.89 -9.44 41.97
N GLN A 206 -58.50 -10.13 43.04
CA GLN A 206 -57.11 -10.26 43.44
C GLN A 206 -56.29 -11.05 42.41
N LEU A 207 -56.84 -12.14 41.88
CA LEU A 207 -56.20 -12.93 40.82
C LEU A 207 -56.07 -12.11 39.52
N LEU A 208 -57.13 -11.41 39.12
CA LEU A 208 -57.12 -10.55 37.93
C LEU A 208 -56.08 -9.43 38.05
N LEU A 209 -56.04 -8.71 39.17
CA LEU A 209 -55.08 -7.61 39.39
C LEU A 209 -53.62 -8.11 39.40
N ARG A 210 -53.37 -9.34 39.89
CA ARG A 210 -52.04 -9.97 39.77
C ARG A 210 -51.66 -10.24 38.32
N SER A 211 -52.58 -10.81 37.53
CA SER A 211 -52.36 -11.04 36.10
C SER A 211 -52.13 -9.72 35.34
N VAL A 212 -52.90 -8.67 35.64
CA VAL A 212 -52.72 -7.34 35.07
C VAL A 212 -51.36 -6.74 35.44
N THR A 213 -50.93 -6.86 36.70
CA THR A 213 -49.61 -6.36 37.14
C THR A 213 -48.47 -6.99 36.33
N VAL A 214 -48.54 -8.30 36.09
CA VAL A 214 -47.56 -9.01 35.26
C VAL A 214 -47.65 -8.60 33.79
N ALA A 215 -48.86 -8.43 33.25
CA ALA A 215 -49.06 -7.97 31.86
C ALA A 215 -48.49 -6.57 31.63
N VAL A 216 -48.74 -5.63 32.55
CA VAL A 216 -48.18 -4.27 32.51
C VAL A 216 -46.65 -4.30 32.60
N ARG A 217 -46.09 -5.11 33.51
CA ARG A 217 -44.63 -5.32 33.63
C ARG A 217 -44.02 -5.84 32.32
N ASN A 218 -44.65 -6.84 31.71
CA ASN A 218 -44.18 -7.42 30.45
C ASN A 218 -44.26 -6.40 29.31
N SER A 219 -45.33 -5.60 29.25
CA SER A 219 -45.45 -4.50 28.27
C SER A 219 -44.33 -3.46 28.41
N ILE A 220 -43.98 -3.08 29.64
CA ILE A 220 -42.82 -2.20 29.92
C ILE A 220 -41.52 -2.85 29.43
N ASN A 221 -41.28 -4.12 29.77
CA ASN A 221 -40.06 -4.83 29.34
C ASN A 221 -39.96 -4.97 27.81
N ILE A 222 -41.08 -5.23 27.12
CA ILE A 222 -41.14 -5.29 25.66
C ILE A 222 -40.84 -3.91 25.07
N SER A 223 -41.39 -2.85 25.64
CA SER A 223 -41.09 -1.46 25.23
C SER A 223 -39.61 -1.11 25.40
N ILE A 224 -39.01 -1.51 26.52
CA ILE A 224 -37.56 -1.35 26.78
C ILE A 224 -36.74 -2.10 25.73
N ARG A 225 -37.01 -3.40 25.50
CA ARG A 225 -36.31 -4.21 24.48
C ARG A 225 -36.48 -3.66 23.07
N LYS A 226 -37.67 -3.16 22.72
CA LYS A 226 -37.93 -2.52 21.43
C LYS A 226 -37.13 -1.23 21.30
N SER A 227 -37.03 -0.45 22.38
CA SER A 227 -36.18 0.75 22.42
C SER A 227 -34.69 0.41 22.30
N GLU A 228 -34.22 -0.66 22.93
CA GLU A 228 -32.83 -1.15 22.80
C GLU A 228 -32.53 -1.67 21.39
N ALA A 229 -33.46 -2.42 20.79
CA ALA A 229 -33.34 -2.88 19.40
C ALA A 229 -33.27 -1.70 18.42
N ASN A 230 -34.15 -0.70 18.59
CA ASN A 230 -34.12 0.53 17.80
C ASN A 230 -32.81 1.31 18.01
N LYS A 231 -32.26 1.33 19.25
CA LYS A 231 -30.94 1.92 19.54
C LYS A 231 -29.84 1.23 18.75
N ILE A 232 -29.79 -0.10 18.77
CA ILE A 232 -28.79 -0.89 18.05
C ILE A 232 -28.92 -0.69 16.53
N GLU A 233 -30.13 -0.73 15.99
CA GLU A 233 -30.39 -0.52 14.55
C GLU A 233 -29.97 0.88 14.10
N ALA A 234 -30.32 1.92 14.89
CA ALA A 234 -29.88 3.28 14.65
C ALA A 234 -28.35 3.38 14.66
N MET A 235 -27.69 2.80 15.66
CA MET A 235 -26.23 2.80 15.76
C MET A 235 -25.54 2.07 14.59
N VAL A 236 -26.06 0.92 14.15
CA VAL A 236 -25.50 0.16 13.02
C VAL A 236 -25.68 0.95 11.71
N SER A 237 -26.85 1.53 11.50
CA SER A 237 -27.12 2.40 10.35
C SER A 237 -26.16 3.60 10.34
N MET A 238 -25.92 4.21 11.50
CA MET A 238 -25.00 5.34 11.66
C MET A 238 -23.54 4.96 11.43
N ALA A 239 -23.06 3.87 12.02
CA ALA A 239 -21.70 3.35 11.77
C ALA A 239 -21.49 3.06 10.28
N THR A 240 -22.52 2.54 9.60
CA THR A 240 -22.48 2.30 8.15
C THR A 240 -22.43 3.61 7.35
N ARG A 241 -23.15 4.65 7.77
CA ARG A 241 -23.10 5.99 7.12
C ARG A 241 -21.75 6.65 7.33
N LEU A 242 -21.25 6.69 8.57
CA LEU A 242 -19.93 7.25 8.91
C LEU A 242 -18.76 6.48 8.27
N ALA A 243 -18.94 5.19 7.96
CA ALA A 243 -17.96 4.40 7.22
C ALA A 243 -18.00 4.62 5.70
N ARG A 244 -19.14 5.10 5.15
CA ARG A 244 -19.32 5.39 3.72
C ARG A 244 -18.93 6.82 3.35
N ASP A 245 -19.18 7.77 4.25
CA ASP A 245 -18.85 9.18 4.03
C ASP A 245 -17.32 9.34 4.02
N THR A 246 -16.81 9.82 2.88
CA THR A 246 -15.41 9.74 2.47
C THR A 246 -14.62 10.99 2.83
N LEU A 247 -13.43 10.77 3.39
CA LEU A 247 -12.16 11.52 3.34
C LEU A 247 -12.09 13.03 3.68
N GLU A 248 -13.16 13.83 3.62
CA GLU A 248 -13.12 15.26 3.98
C GLU A 248 -13.71 15.52 5.38
N GLU A 249 -12.95 16.23 6.22
CA GLU A 249 -13.31 16.53 7.62
C GLU A 249 -14.64 17.30 7.73
N SER A 250 -14.91 18.25 6.82
CA SER A 250 -16.12 19.09 6.82
C SER A 250 -17.40 18.30 6.55
N VAL A 251 -17.38 17.41 5.55
CA VAL A 251 -18.53 16.56 5.19
C VAL A 251 -18.85 15.58 6.32
N LEU A 252 -17.80 14.99 6.91
CA LEU A 252 -17.94 14.09 8.04
C LEU A 252 -18.53 14.80 9.27
N VAL A 253 -18.05 16.01 9.59
CA VAL A 253 -18.60 16.82 10.68
C VAL A 253 -20.07 17.13 10.46
N GLN A 254 -20.48 17.49 9.23
CA GLN A 254 -21.90 17.73 8.93
C GLN A 254 -22.76 16.47 9.09
N SER A 255 -22.23 15.31 8.69
CA SER A 255 -22.90 14.02 8.89
C SER A 255 -23.06 13.70 10.39
N ILE A 256 -22.05 13.99 11.21
CA ILE A 256 -22.08 13.86 12.67
C ILE A 256 -23.12 14.80 13.28
N ILE A 257 -23.16 16.08 12.89
CA ILE A 257 -24.13 17.08 13.36
C ILE A 257 -25.56 16.60 13.13
N ASN A 258 -25.89 16.23 11.88
CA ASN A 258 -27.23 15.79 11.50
C ASN A 258 -27.67 14.51 12.24
N THR A 259 -26.71 13.60 12.46
CA THR A 259 -26.94 12.33 13.15
C THR A 259 -27.19 12.56 14.63
N ALA A 260 -26.33 13.35 15.29
CA ALA A 260 -26.44 13.73 16.69
C ALA A 260 -27.79 14.42 17.00
N LYS A 261 -28.20 15.33 16.12
CA LYS A 261 -29.49 16.04 16.18
C LYS A 261 -30.68 15.08 16.20
N THR A 262 -30.68 14.15 15.23
CA THR A 262 -31.76 13.17 15.06
C THR A 262 -31.81 12.19 16.23
N LEU A 263 -30.64 11.72 16.69
CA LEU A 263 -30.52 10.74 17.77
C LEU A 263 -31.03 11.25 19.11
N THR A 264 -30.77 12.53 19.40
CA THR A 264 -31.09 13.16 20.68
C THR A 264 -32.35 14.02 20.62
N GLU A 265 -33.06 14.02 19.48
CA GLU A 265 -34.26 14.84 19.25
C GLU A 265 -34.02 16.30 19.67
N SER A 266 -32.92 16.88 19.21
CA SER A 266 -32.57 18.27 19.49
C SER A 266 -32.93 19.19 18.32
N ASP A 267 -33.16 20.46 18.61
CA ASP A 267 -33.46 21.47 17.61
C ASP A 267 -32.21 21.86 16.82
N ARG A 268 -31.05 21.93 17.48
CA ARG A 268 -29.76 22.21 16.84
C ARG A 268 -28.60 21.43 17.46
N CYS A 269 -27.60 21.13 16.64
CA CYS A 269 -26.33 20.57 17.06
C CYS A 269 -25.16 21.41 16.51
N SER A 270 -24.08 21.52 17.28
CA SER A 270 -22.81 22.12 16.84
C SER A 270 -21.65 21.26 17.32
N ILE A 271 -20.61 21.14 16.47
CA ILE A 271 -19.41 20.35 16.77
C ILE A 271 -18.22 21.29 16.85
N PHE A 272 -17.45 21.17 17.93
CA PHE A 272 -16.24 21.95 18.19
C PHE A 272 -15.04 21.04 18.05
N LEU A 273 -14.27 21.16 16.96
CA LEU A 273 -13.05 20.39 16.75
C LEU A 273 -11.91 20.96 17.59
N VAL A 274 -11.19 20.09 18.30
CA VAL A 274 -10.04 20.50 19.11
C VAL A 274 -8.79 20.50 18.22
N LYS A 275 -8.18 21.69 18.08
CA LYS A 275 -6.94 21.86 17.32
C LYS A 275 -5.71 21.60 18.21
N ALA A 276 -4.55 21.43 17.57
CA ALA A 276 -3.32 21.06 18.27
C ALA A 276 -2.82 22.18 19.20
N ASP A 277 -3.19 23.42 18.94
CA ASP A 277 -2.90 24.59 19.77
C ASP A 277 -3.91 24.80 20.91
N GLY A 278 -4.89 23.89 21.05
CA GLY A 278 -5.96 23.97 22.04
C GLY A 278 -7.13 24.88 21.65
N SER A 279 -7.09 25.55 20.50
CA SER A 279 -8.22 26.32 19.98
C SER A 279 -9.37 25.40 19.54
N LEU A 280 -10.58 25.95 19.52
CA LEU A 280 -11.79 25.22 19.14
C LEU A 280 -12.34 25.76 17.81
N GLU A 281 -12.41 24.91 16.80
CA GLU A 281 -13.08 25.24 15.53
C GLU A 281 -14.55 24.78 15.62
N ALA A 282 -15.46 25.74 15.75
CA ALA A 282 -16.89 25.51 15.88
C ALA A 282 -17.55 25.41 14.50
N HIS A 283 -18.15 24.25 14.21
CA HIS A 283 -18.91 23.97 13.00
C HIS A 283 -20.41 23.98 13.31
N PHE A 284 -21.15 24.78 12.53
CA PHE A 284 -22.60 24.96 12.67
C PHE A 284 -23.37 24.27 11.53
N GLU A 285 -24.67 24.05 11.74
CA GLU A 285 -25.55 23.37 10.77
C GLU A 285 -25.67 24.09 9.41
N ASP A 286 -25.48 25.40 9.39
CA ASP A 286 -25.53 26.23 8.19
C ASP A 286 -24.19 26.25 7.41
N GLY A 287 -23.21 25.47 7.86
CA GLY A 287 -21.88 25.39 7.27
C GLY A 287 -20.92 26.50 7.72
N ASN A 288 -21.36 27.41 8.59
CA ASN A 288 -20.47 28.43 9.15
C ASN A 288 -19.44 27.81 10.09
N VAL A 289 -18.24 28.39 10.09
CA VAL A 289 -17.11 27.97 10.91
C VAL A 289 -16.56 29.16 11.69
N VAL A 290 -16.39 29.00 13.00
CA VAL A 290 -15.86 30.05 13.90
C VAL A 290 -14.77 29.47 14.80
N VAL A 291 -13.63 30.14 14.91
CA VAL A 291 -12.54 29.74 15.82
C VAL A 291 -12.69 30.44 17.16
N LEU A 292 -12.64 29.67 18.24
CA LEU A 292 -12.73 30.13 19.62
C LEU A 292 -11.42 29.83 20.39
N PRO A 293 -10.98 30.71 21.30
CA PRO A 293 -9.86 30.42 22.20
C PRO A 293 -10.15 29.23 23.13
N ALA A 294 -9.09 28.53 23.54
CA ALA A 294 -9.15 27.44 24.52
C ALA A 294 -9.90 27.86 25.80
N GLY A 295 -10.69 26.95 26.38
CA GLY A 295 -11.41 27.19 27.64
C GLY A 295 -12.63 28.12 27.56
N THR A 296 -12.98 28.62 26.36
CA THR A 296 -14.10 29.56 26.22
C THR A 296 -15.47 28.86 26.24
N GLY A 297 -16.36 29.32 27.13
CA GLY A 297 -17.76 28.92 27.17
C GLY A 297 -18.00 27.47 27.63
N ILE A 298 -19.21 26.96 27.39
CA ILE A 298 -19.62 25.60 27.81
C ILE A 298 -18.76 24.53 27.12
N ALA A 299 -18.52 24.67 25.81
CA ALA A 299 -17.68 23.72 25.06
C ALA A 299 -16.23 23.70 25.57
N GLY A 300 -15.63 24.86 25.87
CA GLY A 300 -14.29 24.94 26.45
C GLY A 300 -14.19 24.26 27.82
N HIS A 301 -15.19 24.45 28.69
CA HIS A 301 -15.25 23.75 29.98
C HIS A 301 -15.34 22.23 29.84
N VAL A 302 -16.06 21.72 28.83
CA VAL A 302 -16.14 20.28 28.54
C VAL A 302 -14.79 19.73 28.06
N VAL A 303 -14.03 20.49 27.25
CA VAL A 303 -12.67 20.10 26.86
C VAL A 303 -11.74 20.00 28.07
N GLU A 304 -11.83 20.95 29.01
CA GLU A 304 -10.96 20.96 30.20
C GLU A 304 -11.33 19.89 31.24
N SER A 305 -12.63 19.70 31.46
CA SER A 305 -13.13 18.77 32.49
C SER A 305 -13.26 17.33 32.00
N GLY A 306 -13.46 17.12 30.70
CA GLY A 306 -13.84 15.83 30.12
C GLY A 306 -15.21 15.31 30.58
N ALA A 307 -16.00 16.12 31.28
CA ALA A 307 -17.28 15.72 31.84
C ALA A 307 -18.46 16.17 30.96
N VAL A 308 -19.53 15.37 30.96
CA VAL A 308 -20.80 15.73 30.33
C VAL A 308 -21.47 16.86 31.10
N VAL A 309 -21.97 17.87 30.38
CA VAL A 309 -22.68 19.01 30.95
C VAL A 309 -24.10 19.04 30.43
N ASN A 310 -25.06 18.76 31.30
CA ASN A 310 -26.50 18.79 31.00
C ASN A 310 -27.17 19.96 31.76
N ILE A 311 -27.69 20.93 31.02
CA ILE A 311 -28.24 22.19 31.53
C ILE A 311 -29.73 22.25 31.16
N PRO A 312 -30.65 22.05 32.13
CA PRO A 312 -32.10 22.13 31.92
C PRO A 312 -32.60 23.55 31.65
N ASN A 313 -31.88 24.58 32.11
CA ASN A 313 -32.19 25.98 31.85
C ASN A 313 -30.90 26.78 31.56
N ALA A 314 -30.66 27.08 30.28
CA ALA A 314 -29.44 27.76 29.84
C ALA A 314 -29.28 29.17 30.42
N TYR A 315 -30.37 29.88 30.69
CA TYR A 315 -30.29 31.25 31.24
C TYR A 315 -29.89 31.27 32.72
N GLU A 316 -29.96 30.15 33.42
CA GLU A 316 -29.52 30.02 34.82
C GLU A 316 -28.03 29.63 34.94
N ASP A 317 -27.38 29.17 33.85
CA ASP A 317 -25.96 28.81 33.87
C ASP A 317 -25.07 30.02 33.54
N GLU A 318 -24.08 30.29 34.40
CA GLU A 318 -23.16 31.44 34.26
C GLU A 318 -22.22 31.32 33.05
N ARG A 319 -21.94 30.09 32.58
CA ARG A 319 -21.06 29.83 31.44
C ARG A 319 -21.76 30.06 30.09
N PHE A 320 -23.07 30.24 30.09
CA PHE A 320 -23.86 30.45 28.88
C PHE A 320 -23.74 31.89 28.35
N ASN A 321 -23.30 32.03 27.09
CA ASN A 321 -23.18 33.33 26.46
C ASN A 321 -24.51 33.84 25.88
N ARG A 322 -25.23 34.63 26.68
CA ARG A 322 -26.53 35.23 26.33
C ARG A 322 -26.45 36.27 25.20
N SER A 323 -25.26 36.80 24.85
CA SER A 323 -25.16 37.80 23.78
C SER A 323 -25.44 37.19 22.41
N VAL A 324 -25.16 35.91 22.22
CA VAL A 324 -25.37 35.19 20.95
C VAL A 324 -26.87 35.05 20.66
N ASP A 325 -27.67 34.63 21.65
CA ASP A 325 -29.14 34.58 21.54
C ASP A 325 -29.74 35.96 21.21
N LYS A 326 -29.23 37.03 21.83
CA LYS A 326 -29.69 38.41 21.57
C LYS A 326 -29.45 38.88 20.14
N VAL A 327 -28.31 38.49 19.55
CA VAL A 327 -27.95 38.87 18.17
C VAL A 327 -28.70 38.01 17.15
N THR A 328 -28.84 36.71 17.42
CA THR A 328 -29.46 35.76 16.49
C THR A 328 -30.99 35.74 16.57
N GLY A 329 -31.58 36.29 17.64
CA GLY A 329 -33.02 36.19 17.92
C GLY A 329 -33.47 34.80 18.31
N TYR A 330 -32.53 33.87 18.52
CA TYR A 330 -32.79 32.49 18.93
C TYR A 330 -32.86 32.40 20.45
N HIS A 331 -33.71 31.50 20.97
CA HIS A 331 -33.85 31.28 22.41
C HIS A 331 -33.39 29.88 22.81
N THR A 332 -32.28 29.83 23.53
CA THR A 332 -31.68 28.61 24.04
C THR A 332 -32.29 28.27 25.41
N ARG A 333 -33.02 27.15 25.49
CA ARG A 333 -33.71 26.64 26.69
C ARG A 333 -32.86 25.59 27.40
N THR A 334 -32.55 24.49 26.71
CA THR A 334 -31.80 23.35 27.25
C THR A 334 -30.50 23.16 26.48
N ILE A 335 -29.43 22.76 27.15
CA ILE A 335 -28.13 22.44 26.52
C ILE A 335 -27.64 21.10 27.03
N LEU A 336 -27.24 20.22 26.13
CA LEU A 336 -26.48 19.02 26.46
C LEU A 336 -25.15 19.06 25.71
N CYS A 337 -24.05 19.12 26.44
CA CYS A 337 -22.70 19.24 25.88
C CYS A 337 -21.84 18.06 26.32
N LEU A 338 -21.29 17.30 25.35
CA LEU A 338 -20.57 16.06 25.61
C LEU A 338 -19.22 16.04 24.88
N PRO A 339 -18.17 15.46 25.50
CA PRO A 339 -16.90 15.24 24.82
C PRO A 339 -17.01 14.09 23.80
N ILE A 340 -16.33 14.25 22.67
CA ILE A 340 -16.07 13.19 21.69
C ILE A 340 -14.62 12.78 21.88
N ALA A 341 -14.41 11.68 22.60
CA ALA A 341 -13.08 11.21 22.98
C ALA A 341 -12.75 9.85 22.34
N PHE A 342 -11.49 9.67 21.99
CA PHE A 342 -10.93 8.39 21.56
C PHE A 342 -9.72 8.07 22.42
N GLU A 343 -9.68 6.89 23.05
CA GLU A 343 -8.57 6.45 23.91
C GLU A 343 -8.15 7.49 24.97
N GLY A 344 -9.11 8.23 25.53
CA GLY A 344 -8.87 9.24 26.56
C GLY A 344 -8.44 10.62 26.04
N THR A 345 -8.30 10.81 24.72
CA THR A 345 -8.05 12.13 24.12
C THR A 345 -9.34 12.71 23.54
N ILE A 346 -9.70 13.93 23.93
CA ILE A 346 -10.86 14.65 23.39
C ILE A 346 -10.51 15.21 22.01
N VAL A 347 -11.17 14.68 20.98
CA VAL A 347 -10.95 15.08 19.58
C VAL A 347 -11.91 16.21 19.18
N ALA A 348 -13.11 16.20 19.74
CA ALA A 348 -14.12 17.21 19.51
C ALA A 348 -15.09 17.31 20.71
N VAL A 349 -15.95 18.32 20.71
CA VAL A 349 -17.07 18.46 21.64
C VAL A 349 -18.36 18.66 20.87
N ALA A 350 -19.43 17.98 21.26
CA ALA A 350 -20.76 18.20 20.71
C ALA A 350 -21.60 19.03 21.67
N GLN A 351 -22.30 20.02 21.12
CA GLN A 351 -23.27 20.82 21.86
C GLN A 351 -24.64 20.71 21.19
N LEU A 352 -25.58 20.10 21.91
CA LEU A 352 -26.96 19.89 21.52
C LEU A 352 -27.82 20.94 22.22
N ILE A 353 -28.68 21.60 21.46
CA ILE A 353 -29.49 22.72 21.94
C ILE A 353 -30.97 22.40 21.74
N ASN A 354 -31.75 22.70 22.77
CA ASN A 354 -33.21 22.56 22.82
C ASN A 354 -33.72 21.15 22.51
N LYS A 355 -34.03 20.38 23.55
CA LYS A 355 -34.76 19.12 23.39
C LYS A 355 -36.14 19.41 22.79
N LEU A 356 -36.51 18.66 21.77
CA LEU A 356 -37.81 18.79 21.12
C LEU A 356 -38.94 18.37 22.06
N ASP A 357 -40.00 19.17 22.09
CA ASP A 357 -41.19 18.90 22.90
C ASP A 357 -41.87 17.60 22.41
N MET A 358 -42.41 16.80 23.32
CA MET A 358 -43.23 15.66 22.94
C MET A 358 -44.60 16.13 22.47
N VAL A 359 -44.99 15.73 21.27
CA VAL A 359 -46.32 16.02 20.71
C VAL A 359 -47.21 14.81 20.93
N THR A 360 -48.24 14.95 21.75
CA THR A 360 -49.24 13.89 21.94
C THR A 360 -50.08 13.72 20.67
N GLN A 361 -50.79 12.59 20.53
CA GLN A 361 -51.73 12.38 19.43
C GLN A 361 -52.84 13.45 19.37
N SER A 362 -53.14 14.10 20.49
CA SER A 362 -54.06 15.24 20.59
C SER A 362 -53.44 16.59 20.19
N GLY A 363 -52.16 16.63 19.80
CA GLY A 363 -51.44 17.83 19.38
C GLY A 363 -50.89 18.68 20.54
N GLN A 364 -50.98 18.21 21.78
CA GLN A 364 -50.43 18.92 22.94
C GLN A 364 -48.92 18.79 22.97
N ARG A 365 -48.21 19.92 23.11
CA ARG A 365 -46.76 19.97 23.25
C ARG A 365 -46.36 19.95 24.72
N LEU A 366 -45.61 18.94 25.11
CA LEU A 366 -45.07 18.77 26.44
C LEU A 366 -43.57 19.10 26.41
N PRO A 367 -43.12 20.18 27.08
CA PRO A 367 -41.71 20.54 27.16
C PRO A 367 -40.88 19.39 27.72
N ARG A 368 -39.72 19.15 27.13
CA ARG A 368 -38.78 18.11 27.58
C ARG A 368 -37.41 18.70 27.86
N VAL A 369 -36.66 18.00 28.71
CA VAL A 369 -35.24 18.26 28.98
C VAL A 369 -34.44 17.06 28.50
N PHE A 370 -33.14 17.24 28.29
CA PHE A 370 -32.25 16.12 27.99
C PHE A 370 -32.14 15.21 29.22
N GLY A 371 -32.41 13.91 29.03
CA GLY A 371 -32.35 12.92 30.09
C GLY A 371 -31.12 12.01 29.98
N ARG A 372 -30.94 11.10 30.96
CA ARG A 372 -29.85 10.10 30.95
C ARG A 372 -29.83 9.25 29.67
N ARG A 373 -31.00 8.98 29.09
CA ARG A 373 -31.12 8.29 27.81
C ARG A 373 -30.41 9.04 26.69
N ASP A 374 -30.51 10.36 26.64
CA ASP A 374 -29.87 11.17 25.60
C ASP A 374 -28.34 11.15 25.78
N GLU A 375 -27.87 11.19 27.02
CA GLU A 375 -26.46 11.06 27.39
C GLU A 375 -25.90 9.69 26.95
N GLU A 376 -26.54 8.58 27.33
CA GLU A 376 -26.11 7.22 26.98
C GLU A 376 -26.13 6.94 25.47
N LEU A 377 -27.14 7.46 24.76
CA LEU A 377 -27.24 7.34 23.31
C LEU A 377 -26.08 8.08 22.64
N PHE A 378 -25.82 9.32 23.08
CA PHE A 378 -24.76 10.12 22.50
C PHE A 378 -23.37 9.59 22.88
N GLU A 379 -23.14 9.14 24.11
CA GLU A 379 -21.87 8.55 24.53
C GLU A 379 -21.50 7.37 23.63
N THR A 380 -22.46 6.50 23.33
CA THR A 380 -22.21 5.37 22.44
C THR A 380 -21.92 5.83 21.00
N PHE A 381 -22.62 6.84 20.51
CA PHE A 381 -22.37 7.46 19.20
C PHE A 381 -21.01 8.17 19.13
N SER A 382 -20.58 8.79 20.22
CA SER A 382 -19.35 9.57 20.32
C SER A 382 -18.11 8.73 20.01
N MET A 383 -18.11 7.45 20.40
CA MET A 383 -17.01 6.53 20.11
C MET A 383 -16.80 6.33 18.60
N PHE A 384 -17.90 6.17 17.85
CA PHE A 384 -17.85 6.04 16.39
C PHE A 384 -17.47 7.35 15.72
N ALA A 385 -18.04 8.48 16.17
CA ALA A 385 -17.70 9.80 15.67
C ALA A 385 -16.21 10.12 15.88
N ALA A 386 -15.67 9.81 17.07
CA ALA A 386 -14.26 10.03 17.39
C ALA A 386 -13.32 9.19 16.51
N ALA A 387 -13.65 7.91 16.31
CA ALA A 387 -12.88 7.03 15.44
C ALA A 387 -12.88 7.52 13.98
N SER A 388 -14.04 7.93 13.46
CA SER A 388 -14.15 8.46 12.09
C SER A 388 -13.39 9.76 11.91
N LEU A 389 -13.50 10.72 12.84
CA LEU A 389 -12.78 11.99 12.78
C LEU A 389 -11.26 11.79 12.82
N ARG A 390 -10.78 10.90 13.70
CA ARG A 390 -9.35 10.55 13.77
C ARG A 390 -8.87 9.91 12.46
N ASN A 391 -9.63 8.95 11.92
CA ASN A 391 -9.28 8.28 10.67
C ASN A 391 -9.24 9.26 9.49
N CYS A 392 -10.19 10.21 9.44
CA CYS A 392 -10.19 11.28 8.44
C CYS A 392 -8.91 12.12 8.52
N ARG A 393 -8.56 12.61 9.71
CA ARG A 393 -7.35 13.43 9.94
C ARG A 393 -6.04 12.70 9.66
N ILE A 394 -5.97 11.41 10.02
CA ILE A 394 -4.83 10.54 9.68
C ILE A 394 -4.74 10.37 8.17
N ASN A 395 -5.85 10.08 7.49
CA ASN A 395 -5.88 9.92 6.04
C ASN A 395 -5.47 11.21 5.31
N GLU A 396 -5.92 12.38 5.74
CA GLU A 396 -5.49 13.65 5.15
C GLU A 396 -3.97 13.86 5.31
N THR A 397 -3.43 13.54 6.48
CA THR A 397 -1.98 13.62 6.74
C THR A 397 -1.21 12.63 5.85
N LEU A 398 -1.69 11.38 5.75
CA LEU A 398 -1.11 10.36 4.88
C LEU A 398 -1.18 10.75 3.40
N LEU A 399 -2.27 11.37 2.95
CA LEU A 399 -2.41 11.86 1.57
C LEU A 399 -1.42 13.00 1.27
N LYS A 400 -1.19 13.91 2.24
CA LYS A 400 -0.16 14.95 2.12
C LYS A 400 1.25 14.35 2.04
N GLU A 401 1.59 13.39 2.90
CA GLU A 401 2.88 12.69 2.89
C GLU A 401 3.08 11.83 1.63
N LYS A 402 2.02 11.19 1.14
CA LYS A 402 2.05 10.45 -0.12
C LYS A 402 2.33 11.38 -1.30
N LYS A 403 1.64 12.52 -1.40
CA LYS A 403 1.89 13.50 -2.47
C LYS A 403 3.34 13.99 -2.49
N LYS A 404 3.94 14.21 -1.31
CA LYS A 404 5.37 14.54 -1.20
C LYS A 404 6.25 13.40 -1.71
N SER A 405 5.97 12.17 -1.28
CA SER A 405 6.73 10.97 -1.69
C SER A 405 6.64 10.71 -3.19
N ASP A 406 5.45 10.83 -3.78
CA ASP A 406 5.21 10.69 -5.21
C ASP A 406 6.01 11.74 -6.00
N ALA A 407 6.04 12.99 -5.53
CA ALA A 407 6.84 14.05 -6.15
C ALA A 407 8.36 13.77 -6.10
N ILE A 408 8.86 13.18 -5.02
CA ILE A 408 10.27 12.76 -4.93
C ILE A 408 10.54 11.60 -5.90
N LEU A 409 9.68 10.59 -5.95
CA LEU A 409 9.81 9.45 -6.85
C LEU A 409 9.75 9.85 -8.33
N ASP A 410 8.87 10.79 -8.69
CA ASP A 410 8.79 11.34 -10.05
C ASP A 410 10.14 11.93 -10.48
N VAL A 411 10.79 12.69 -9.59
CA VAL A 411 12.10 13.27 -9.89
C VAL A 411 13.17 12.18 -9.95
N VAL A 412 13.16 11.19 -9.05
CA VAL A 412 14.10 10.06 -9.11
C VAL A 412 13.94 9.26 -10.41
N ALA A 413 12.71 9.01 -10.87
CA ALA A 413 12.44 8.34 -12.13
C ALA A 413 12.90 9.17 -13.32
N LEU A 414 12.65 10.49 -13.32
CA LEU A 414 13.15 11.41 -14.34
C LEU A 414 14.68 11.43 -14.38
N LEU A 415 15.35 11.47 -13.23
CA LEU A 415 16.80 11.43 -13.12
C LEU A 415 17.38 10.08 -13.60
N SER A 416 16.68 8.98 -13.36
CA SER A 416 17.10 7.63 -13.78
C SER A 416 16.93 7.41 -15.29
N ASN A 417 15.93 8.05 -15.90
CA ASN A 417 15.65 7.95 -17.33
C ASN A 417 16.35 9.04 -18.18
N THR A 418 16.97 10.03 -17.54
CA THR A 418 17.76 11.05 -18.24
C THR A 418 19.11 10.45 -18.61
N ASP A 419 19.58 10.67 -19.84
CA ASP A 419 20.93 10.28 -20.24
C ASP A 419 21.95 10.90 -19.27
N ILE A 420 22.69 10.06 -18.56
CA ILE A 420 23.65 10.44 -17.53
C ILE A 420 24.76 11.37 -18.09
N ARG A 421 24.88 11.44 -19.42
CA ARG A 421 25.81 12.30 -20.17
C ARG A 421 25.35 13.76 -20.30
N ASP A 422 24.07 14.07 -20.07
CA ASP A 422 23.53 15.42 -20.18
C ASP A 422 23.34 16.07 -18.80
N VAL A 423 24.46 16.59 -18.25
CA VAL A 423 24.50 17.33 -16.99
C VAL A 423 23.43 18.44 -16.97
N ASP A 424 23.20 19.10 -18.11
CA ASP A 424 22.29 20.25 -18.19
C ASP A 424 20.83 19.83 -18.08
N SER A 425 20.50 18.66 -18.62
CA SER A 425 19.20 18.04 -18.41
C SER A 425 19.01 17.62 -16.96
N ILE A 426 20.01 17.00 -16.34
CA ILE A 426 19.97 16.62 -14.92
C ILE A 426 19.74 17.87 -14.05
N VAL A 427 20.54 18.92 -14.24
CA VAL A 427 20.39 20.20 -13.53
C VAL A 427 18.99 20.77 -13.66
N ARG A 428 18.43 20.81 -14.89
CA ARG A 428 17.08 21.31 -15.15
C ARG A 428 16.01 20.49 -14.43
N HIS A 429 16.10 19.17 -14.47
CA HIS A 429 15.14 18.29 -13.78
C HIS A 429 15.23 18.43 -12.26
N VAL A 430 16.45 18.53 -11.70
CA VAL A 430 16.65 18.78 -10.27
C VAL A 430 16.03 20.12 -9.86
N LEU A 431 16.30 21.19 -10.63
CA LEU A 431 15.78 22.52 -10.35
C LEU A 431 14.26 22.62 -10.44
N HIS A 432 13.66 21.97 -11.46
CA HIS A 432 12.21 21.92 -11.62
C HIS A 432 11.56 21.11 -10.49
N GLY A 433 12.14 19.96 -10.14
CA GLY A 433 11.71 19.12 -9.02
C GLY A 433 11.73 19.88 -7.69
N ALA A 434 12.84 20.52 -7.36
CA ALA A 434 13.00 21.32 -6.14
C ALA A 434 11.99 22.48 -6.06
N LYS A 435 11.79 23.21 -7.17
CA LYS A 435 10.82 24.30 -7.24
C LYS A 435 9.40 23.81 -6.95
N LYS A 436 8.99 22.70 -7.58
CA LYS A 436 7.65 22.11 -7.42
C LYS A 436 7.46 21.52 -6.01
N LEU A 437 8.48 20.86 -5.47
CA LEU A 437 8.43 20.19 -4.17
C LEU A 437 8.23 21.17 -3.01
N LEU A 438 8.91 22.32 -3.06
CA LEU A 438 8.86 23.33 -1.99
C LEU A 438 7.96 24.53 -2.28
N ASN A 439 7.27 24.51 -3.42
CA ASN A 439 6.43 25.60 -3.93
C ASN A 439 7.16 26.96 -3.95
N ALA A 440 8.38 26.96 -4.51
CA ALA A 440 9.16 28.17 -4.67
C ALA A 440 8.81 28.89 -5.98
N ASP A 441 8.99 30.21 -6.03
CA ASP A 441 8.81 30.99 -7.25
C ASP A 441 9.95 30.73 -8.25
N ARG A 442 11.20 30.70 -7.77
CA ARG A 442 12.38 30.42 -8.62
C ARG A 442 13.35 29.47 -7.94
N SER A 443 14.09 28.73 -8.75
CA SER A 443 15.18 27.86 -8.31
C SER A 443 16.42 28.11 -9.17
N SER A 444 17.59 28.08 -8.53
CA SER A 444 18.89 28.22 -9.19
C SER A 444 19.88 27.27 -8.56
N MET A 445 20.81 26.74 -9.35
CA MET A 445 21.85 25.83 -8.89
C MET A 445 23.22 26.35 -9.32
N PHE A 446 24.16 26.19 -8.42
CA PHE A 446 25.56 26.55 -8.59
C PHE A 446 26.41 25.32 -8.35
N LEU A 447 27.06 24.83 -9.39
CA LEU A 447 27.98 23.70 -9.32
C LEU A 447 29.32 24.19 -8.76
N LEU A 448 29.96 23.39 -7.91
CA LEU A 448 31.26 23.73 -7.31
C LEU A 448 32.40 23.20 -8.19
N ASP A 449 33.17 24.13 -8.77
CA ASP A 449 34.44 23.85 -9.45
C ASP A 449 35.54 23.77 -8.38
N LYS A 450 35.89 22.56 -7.97
CA LYS A 450 36.89 22.31 -6.92
C LYS A 450 38.29 22.79 -7.29
N GLU A 451 38.65 22.78 -8.57
CA GLU A 451 40.01 23.18 -8.99
C GLU A 451 40.22 24.68 -8.86
N ARG A 452 39.19 25.46 -9.18
CA ARG A 452 39.23 26.93 -9.11
C ARG A 452 38.69 27.49 -7.79
N ASN A 453 38.06 26.64 -6.97
CA ASN A 453 37.32 27.02 -5.77
C ASN A 453 36.25 28.10 -6.08
N GLU A 454 35.54 27.90 -7.18
CA GLU A 454 34.51 28.81 -7.70
C GLU A 454 33.18 28.08 -7.87
N LEU A 455 32.09 28.80 -7.65
CA LEU A 455 30.75 28.37 -7.98
C LEU A 455 30.39 28.89 -9.37
N TYR A 456 29.81 28.04 -10.20
CA TYR A 456 29.30 28.43 -11.51
C TYR A 456 27.85 27.97 -11.73
N SER A 457 27.05 28.84 -12.34
CA SER A 457 25.64 28.60 -12.59
C SER A 457 25.38 28.14 -14.02
N LYS A 458 24.61 27.06 -14.16
CA LYS A 458 23.90 26.74 -15.39
C LYS A 458 22.42 27.01 -15.15
N MET A 459 21.96 28.22 -15.51
CA MET A 459 20.59 28.65 -15.30
C MET A 459 19.65 27.99 -16.32
N ALA A 460 18.48 27.54 -15.87
CA ALA A 460 17.42 27.04 -16.76
C ALA A 460 16.74 28.17 -17.56
N ASP A 461 16.73 29.41 -17.04
CA ASP A 461 15.91 30.52 -17.57
C ASP A 461 16.72 31.72 -18.12
N SER A 462 18.06 31.69 -18.13
CA SER A 462 18.86 32.76 -18.76
C SER A 462 20.22 32.28 -19.29
N ALA A 463 20.62 32.83 -20.44
CA ALA A 463 21.65 32.27 -21.32
C ALA A 463 23.12 32.53 -20.92
N ASN A 464 23.40 33.17 -19.77
CA ASN A 464 24.76 33.53 -19.37
C ASN A 464 25.21 32.75 -18.13
N GLU A 465 26.38 32.10 -18.24
CA GLU A 465 27.07 31.44 -17.11
C GLU A 465 27.51 32.49 -16.08
N ILE A 466 27.06 32.34 -14.83
CA ILE A 466 27.44 33.21 -13.71
C ILE A 466 28.48 32.48 -12.88
N ARG A 467 29.67 33.05 -12.69
CA ARG A 467 30.77 32.44 -11.95
C ARG A 467 31.27 33.38 -10.84
N PHE A 468 31.43 32.87 -9.62
CA PHE A 468 31.91 33.64 -8.47
C PHE A 468 32.66 32.75 -7.45
N PRO A 469 33.60 33.29 -6.66
CA PRO A 469 34.35 32.53 -5.66
C PRO A 469 33.49 31.84 -4.59
N CYS A 470 33.93 30.66 -4.14
CA CYS A 470 33.42 30.03 -2.92
C CYS A 470 33.63 30.97 -1.71
N GLY A 471 32.66 31.04 -0.80
CA GLY A 471 32.62 32.00 0.31
C GLY A 471 31.99 33.37 -0.02
N GLN A 472 31.78 33.71 -1.30
CA GLN A 472 31.14 34.97 -1.69
C GLN A 472 29.61 34.87 -1.81
N GLY A 473 28.89 35.74 -1.07
CA GLY A 473 27.42 35.78 -1.08
C GLY A 473 26.79 34.58 -0.36
N ILE A 474 25.46 34.48 -0.37
CA ILE A 474 24.71 33.43 0.35
C ILE A 474 25.11 32.04 -0.15
N ALA A 475 25.06 31.80 -1.46
CA ALA A 475 25.42 30.50 -2.05
C ALA A 475 26.90 30.15 -1.81
N GLY A 476 27.81 31.14 -1.81
CA GLY A 476 29.22 30.93 -1.49
C GLY A 476 29.46 30.51 -0.04
N THR A 477 28.76 31.13 0.91
CA THR A 477 28.86 30.75 2.34
C THR A 477 28.32 29.34 2.59
N VAL A 478 27.21 28.98 1.95
CA VAL A 478 26.64 27.62 2.06
C VAL A 478 27.57 26.58 1.42
N ALA A 479 28.23 26.91 0.30
CA ALA A 479 29.22 26.02 -0.31
C ALA A 479 30.45 25.79 0.58
N GLU A 480 30.94 26.85 1.24
CA GLU A 480 32.12 26.78 2.11
C GLU A 480 31.83 26.04 3.43
N SER A 481 30.66 26.28 4.01
CA SER A 481 30.27 25.69 5.30
C SER A 481 29.69 24.27 5.18
N GLY A 482 29.09 23.92 4.04
CA GLY A 482 28.30 22.70 3.88
C GLY A 482 27.00 22.69 4.69
N VAL A 483 26.59 23.84 5.24
CA VAL A 483 25.38 23.98 6.07
C VAL A 483 24.40 24.90 5.37
N GLY A 484 23.22 24.39 5.04
CA GLY A 484 22.15 25.20 4.45
C GLY A 484 21.63 26.32 5.38
N GLU A 485 21.12 27.39 4.76
CA GLU A 485 20.64 28.59 5.43
C GLU A 485 19.25 29.00 4.91
N ASN A 486 18.39 29.44 5.83
CA ASN A 486 17.06 29.98 5.53
C ASN A 486 17.04 31.48 5.86
N ILE A 487 16.95 32.30 4.82
CA ILE A 487 16.94 33.76 4.91
C ILE A 487 15.50 34.26 4.82
N MET A 488 15.01 34.83 5.92
CA MET A 488 13.62 35.30 6.05
C MET A 488 13.38 36.63 5.32
N ASP A 489 14.39 37.51 5.29
CA ASP A 489 14.38 38.76 4.51
C ASP A 489 15.73 38.95 3.82
N ALA A 490 15.73 38.76 2.50
CA ALA A 490 16.93 38.89 1.67
C ALA A 490 17.52 40.29 1.68
N TYR A 491 16.71 41.36 1.77
CA TYR A 491 17.23 42.74 1.78
C TYR A 491 17.85 43.14 3.12
N ALA A 492 17.53 42.41 4.19
CA ALA A 492 18.16 42.56 5.49
C ALA A 492 19.51 41.82 5.59
N ASP A 493 19.77 40.82 4.74
CA ASP A 493 21.01 40.06 4.74
C ASP A 493 22.13 40.81 3.97
N SER A 494 23.23 41.09 4.68
CA SER A 494 24.39 41.80 4.12
C SER A 494 25.07 41.10 2.92
N ARG A 495 24.86 39.80 2.74
CA ARG A 495 25.44 38.98 1.66
C ARG A 495 24.59 39.00 0.39
N PHE A 496 23.36 39.53 0.45
CA PHE A 496 22.45 39.56 -0.69
C PHE A 496 22.76 40.70 -1.67
N ASN A 497 22.84 40.37 -2.97
CA ASN A 497 23.11 41.34 -4.01
C ASN A 497 21.82 41.91 -4.65
N SER A 498 21.32 43.01 -4.10
CA SER A 498 20.12 43.73 -4.59
C SER A 498 20.29 44.41 -5.96
N ALA A 499 21.49 44.42 -6.56
CA ALA A 499 21.67 44.96 -7.91
C ALA A 499 21.01 44.07 -8.98
N VAL A 500 21.00 42.75 -8.76
CA VAL A 500 20.42 41.76 -9.69
C VAL A 500 18.89 41.91 -9.75
N ASP A 501 18.25 42.03 -8.59
CA ASP A 501 16.81 42.29 -8.46
C ASP A 501 16.37 43.56 -9.22
N ARG A 502 17.13 44.67 -9.05
CA ARG A 502 16.87 45.94 -9.73
C ARG A 502 16.98 45.85 -11.24
N GLN A 503 17.90 45.03 -11.75
CA GLN A 503 18.09 44.83 -13.19
C GLN A 503 16.99 43.96 -13.80
N LEU A 504 16.50 42.96 -13.05
CA LEU A 504 15.47 42.02 -13.50
C LEU A 504 14.03 42.50 -13.22
N GLY A 505 13.86 43.63 -12.52
CA GLY A 505 12.54 44.11 -12.09
C GLY A 505 11.84 43.14 -11.12
N TYR A 506 12.62 42.35 -10.38
CA TYR A 506 12.14 41.28 -9.50
C TYR A 506 12.48 41.61 -8.04
N ARG A 507 11.66 41.16 -7.08
CA ARG A 507 11.90 41.36 -5.65
C ARG A 507 12.01 40.02 -4.93
N THR A 508 13.23 39.70 -4.51
CA THR A 508 13.53 38.57 -3.64
C THR A 508 13.20 38.94 -2.19
N GLN A 509 12.34 38.17 -1.53
CA GLN A 509 11.95 38.35 -0.13
C GLN A 509 12.55 37.27 0.75
N SER A 510 12.28 35.99 0.46
CA SER A 510 12.80 34.85 1.22
C SER A 510 13.70 33.97 0.34
N ILE A 511 14.74 33.40 0.94
CA ILE A 511 15.71 32.52 0.25
C ILE A 511 15.95 31.28 1.11
N LEU A 512 15.77 30.10 0.55
CA LEU A 512 16.29 28.86 1.11
C LEU A 512 17.49 28.41 0.27
N CYS A 513 18.66 28.33 0.89
CA CYS A 513 19.89 27.95 0.23
C CYS A 513 20.46 26.69 0.88
N GLU A 514 20.50 25.59 0.13
CA GLU A 514 20.90 24.27 0.64
C GLU A 514 22.02 23.67 -0.21
N PRO A 515 23.00 23.00 0.42
CA PRO A 515 24.05 22.30 -0.30
C PRO A 515 23.56 20.93 -0.81
N ILE A 516 24.09 20.54 -1.96
CA ILE A 516 24.06 19.17 -2.46
C ILE A 516 25.36 18.50 -2.05
N MET A 517 25.24 17.49 -1.19
CA MET A 517 26.38 16.79 -0.60
C MET A 517 26.35 15.30 -0.95
N LEU A 518 27.53 14.75 -1.22
CA LEU A 518 27.74 13.31 -1.36
C LEU A 518 29.02 12.93 -0.62
N ASN A 519 28.97 11.88 0.21
CA ASN A 519 30.13 11.39 0.98
C ASN A 519 30.85 12.47 1.82
N GLY A 520 30.10 13.47 2.31
CA GLY A 520 30.66 14.57 3.11
C GLY A 520 31.31 15.69 2.29
N GLU A 521 31.24 15.65 0.96
CA GLU A 521 31.72 16.70 0.08
C GLU A 521 30.55 17.49 -0.54
N VAL A 522 30.70 18.82 -0.62
CA VAL A 522 29.74 19.69 -1.34
C VAL A 522 30.02 19.60 -2.84
N LEU A 523 29.01 19.22 -3.61
CA LEU A 523 29.06 19.15 -5.07
C LEU A 523 28.44 20.37 -5.73
N ALA A 524 27.35 20.88 -5.15
CA ALA A 524 26.62 22.02 -5.66
C ALA A 524 25.86 22.73 -4.54
N VAL A 525 25.33 23.91 -4.82
CA VAL A 525 24.43 24.65 -3.94
C VAL A 525 23.18 25.00 -4.72
N VAL A 526 22.01 24.74 -4.12
CA VAL A 526 20.70 25.10 -4.67
C VAL A 526 20.15 26.26 -3.87
N GLN A 527 19.62 27.25 -4.58
CA GLN A 527 18.98 28.42 -4.02
C GLN A 527 17.55 28.53 -4.54
N LEU A 528 16.59 28.39 -3.62
CA LEU A 528 15.16 28.55 -3.84
C LEU A 528 14.73 29.93 -3.34
N VAL A 529 13.97 30.64 -4.17
CA VAL A 529 13.59 32.03 -3.93
C VAL A 529 12.08 32.14 -3.84
N ASN A 530 11.63 32.86 -2.79
CA ASN A 530 10.24 33.15 -2.46
C ASN A 530 9.36 31.91 -2.35
N LYS A 531 9.06 31.47 -1.13
CA LYS A 531 8.05 30.43 -0.90
C LYS A 531 6.66 30.99 -1.21
N LEU A 532 5.87 30.29 -2.01
CA LEU A 532 4.50 30.68 -2.35
C LEU A 532 3.50 29.98 -1.40
N GLY A 533 2.57 30.75 -0.84
CA GLY A 533 1.39 30.22 -0.15
C GLY A 533 0.32 29.74 -1.13
N ASP A 534 -0.72 29.08 -0.61
CA ASP A 534 -1.84 28.57 -1.42
C ASP A 534 -2.63 29.68 -2.12
N ASP A 535 -2.59 30.91 -1.59
CA ASP A 535 -3.17 32.13 -2.14
C ASP A 535 -2.24 32.88 -3.11
N GLY A 536 -1.04 32.35 -3.35
CA GLY A 536 0.00 32.97 -4.17
C GLY A 536 0.78 34.08 -3.47
N SER A 537 0.54 34.33 -2.18
CA SER A 537 1.33 35.29 -1.40
C SER A 537 2.73 34.74 -1.11
N VAL A 538 3.72 35.63 -0.97
CA VAL A 538 5.09 35.22 -0.61
C VAL A 538 5.17 35.02 0.91
N THR A 539 5.62 33.84 1.31
CA THR A 539 5.82 33.41 2.70
C THR A 539 7.28 33.01 2.93
N CYS A 540 7.60 32.48 4.11
CA CYS A 540 8.93 32.04 4.49
C CYS A 540 9.06 30.52 4.46
N PHE A 541 10.23 30.02 4.10
CA PHE A 541 10.57 28.60 4.22
C PHE A 541 10.59 28.18 5.69
N THR A 542 10.22 26.93 5.94
CA THR A 542 10.12 26.32 7.27
C THR A 542 11.23 25.30 7.49
N PRO A 543 11.55 24.92 8.75
CA PRO A 543 12.48 23.82 9.02
C PRO A 543 12.09 22.51 8.32
N MET A 544 10.78 22.25 8.17
CA MET A 544 10.26 21.08 7.47
C MET A 544 10.57 21.11 5.96
N ASP A 545 10.56 22.30 5.34
CA ASP A 545 10.95 22.46 3.93
C ASP A 545 12.42 22.07 3.72
N ARG A 546 13.26 22.45 4.68
CA ARG A 546 14.68 22.09 4.68
C ARG A 546 14.89 20.58 4.80
N GLU A 547 14.22 19.92 5.75
CA GLU A 547 14.27 18.46 5.89
C GLU A 547 13.80 17.75 4.61
N THR A 548 12.72 18.24 4.01
CA THR A 548 12.18 17.71 2.74
C THR A 548 13.20 17.87 1.61
N PHE A 549 13.90 19.01 1.53
CA PHE A 549 14.93 19.23 0.54
C PHE A 549 16.18 18.36 0.76
N GLN A 550 16.56 18.07 2.01
CA GLN A 550 17.73 17.24 2.30
C GLN A 550 17.59 15.82 1.75
N VAL A 551 16.40 15.22 1.86
CA VAL A 551 16.11 13.90 1.27
C VAL A 551 16.27 13.95 -0.26
N PHE A 552 15.76 15.00 -0.88
CA PHE A 552 15.90 15.25 -2.32
C PHE A 552 17.36 15.46 -2.76
N SER A 553 18.12 16.21 -1.97
CA SER A 553 19.53 16.57 -2.20
C SER A 553 20.43 15.34 -2.31
N LEU A 554 20.15 14.28 -1.55
CA LEU A 554 20.91 13.03 -1.63
C LEU A 554 20.85 12.41 -3.04
N PHE A 555 19.64 12.33 -3.62
CA PHE A 555 19.46 11.74 -4.96
C PHE A 555 20.08 12.62 -6.04
N ALA A 556 19.90 13.94 -5.95
CA ALA A 556 20.54 14.89 -6.84
C ALA A 556 22.08 14.79 -6.78
N GLY A 557 22.65 14.63 -5.58
CA GLY A 557 24.08 14.44 -5.38
C GLY A 557 24.63 13.20 -6.07
N ILE A 558 23.92 12.07 -5.99
CA ILE A 558 24.30 10.82 -6.69
C ILE A 558 24.28 11.04 -8.21
N SER A 559 23.20 11.60 -8.76
CA SER A 559 23.08 11.82 -10.20
C SER A 559 24.11 12.80 -10.75
N ILE A 560 24.36 13.90 -10.04
CA ILE A 560 25.37 14.91 -10.43
C ILE A 560 26.78 14.31 -10.36
N ASN A 561 27.11 13.58 -9.29
CA ASN A 561 28.42 12.94 -9.15
C ASN A 561 28.65 11.88 -10.22
N ASN A 562 27.66 11.02 -10.51
CA ASN A 562 27.77 10.00 -11.55
C ASN A 562 27.96 10.64 -12.94
N SER A 563 27.26 11.74 -13.20
CA SER A 563 27.42 12.50 -14.45
C SER A 563 28.81 13.13 -14.56
N HIS A 564 29.32 13.77 -13.49
CA HIS A 564 30.68 14.32 -13.46
C HIS A 564 31.77 13.25 -13.56
N LEU A 565 31.60 12.08 -12.92
CA LEU A 565 32.53 10.96 -13.04
C LEU A 565 32.56 10.40 -14.46
N LEU A 566 31.40 10.31 -15.11
CA LEU A 566 31.31 9.84 -16.48
C LEU A 566 31.88 10.88 -17.47
N GLU A 567 31.59 12.16 -17.28
CA GLU A 567 32.20 13.26 -18.05
C GLU A 567 33.71 13.28 -17.85
N PHE A 568 34.21 13.13 -16.62
CA PHE A 568 35.63 13.01 -16.32
C PHE A 568 36.24 11.78 -16.98
N ALA A 569 35.59 10.61 -16.94
CA ALA A 569 36.09 9.40 -17.61
C ALA A 569 36.13 9.56 -19.14
N VAL A 570 35.09 10.20 -19.73
CA VAL A 570 35.02 10.49 -21.16
C VAL A 570 36.04 11.54 -21.56
N ASN A 571 36.21 12.62 -20.78
CA ASN A 571 37.18 13.67 -21.04
C ASN A 571 38.60 13.21 -20.76
N ALA A 572 38.85 12.37 -19.75
CA ALA A 572 40.14 11.72 -19.52
C ALA A 572 40.45 10.70 -20.60
N GLY A 573 39.45 9.98 -21.12
CA GLY A 573 39.59 9.14 -22.32
C GLY A 573 39.92 9.97 -23.56
N ARG A 574 39.24 11.10 -23.75
CA ARG A 574 39.48 12.05 -24.85
C ARG A 574 40.81 12.75 -24.69
N GLU A 575 41.21 13.18 -23.50
CA GLU A 575 42.52 13.77 -23.20
C GLU A 575 43.62 12.73 -23.28
N ALA A 576 43.42 11.49 -22.85
CA ALA A 576 44.37 10.41 -23.08
C ALA A 576 44.55 10.14 -24.58
N MET A 577 43.47 10.21 -25.37
CA MET A 577 43.50 10.14 -26.83
C MET A 577 44.19 11.38 -27.43
N THR A 578 43.91 12.59 -26.93
CA THR A 578 44.48 13.85 -27.40
C THR A 578 45.95 14.00 -26.99
N LEU A 579 46.33 13.53 -25.80
CA LEU A 579 47.69 13.42 -25.30
C LEU A 579 48.44 12.30 -26.02
N SER A 580 47.77 11.21 -26.41
CA SER A 580 48.36 10.22 -27.32
C SER A 580 48.65 10.85 -28.69
N LEU A 581 47.72 11.63 -29.24
CA LEU A 581 47.86 12.39 -30.49
C LEU A 581 48.90 13.53 -30.40
N GLN A 582 48.97 14.24 -29.26
CA GLN A 582 49.96 15.30 -28.98
C GLN A 582 51.34 14.73 -28.68
N ARG A 583 51.42 13.59 -27.99
CA ARG A 583 52.66 12.84 -27.75
C ARG A 583 53.22 12.31 -29.07
N ASN A 584 52.37 11.92 -30.01
CA ASN A 584 52.76 11.53 -31.37
C ASN A 584 53.24 12.71 -32.24
N SER A 585 52.73 13.94 -32.01
CA SER A 585 53.15 15.13 -32.77
C SER A 585 54.37 15.86 -32.18
N ILE A 586 54.57 15.84 -30.85
CA ILE A 586 55.73 16.47 -30.19
C ILE A 586 56.98 15.55 -30.21
N THR A 587 56.82 14.23 -30.36
CA THR A 587 57.96 13.30 -30.54
C THR A 587 58.52 13.23 -31.96
N ALA A 588 58.08 14.09 -32.88
CA ALA A 588 58.63 14.18 -34.24
C ALA A 588 60.07 14.75 -34.31
N GLN A 589 60.62 15.32 -33.22
CA GLN A 589 61.97 15.92 -33.22
C GLN A 589 63.00 15.26 -32.31
N ARG A 590 62.68 14.17 -31.59
CA ARG A 590 63.67 13.39 -30.84
C ARG A 590 63.44 11.89 -31.00
N ALA A 591 64.51 11.20 -31.39
CA ALA A 591 64.54 9.76 -31.65
C ALA A 591 63.88 8.93 -30.52
N PRO A 592 63.17 7.84 -30.88
CA PRO A 592 62.10 7.29 -30.06
C PRO A 592 62.63 6.42 -28.92
N LYS A 593 62.07 6.59 -27.71
CA LYS A 593 61.81 5.45 -26.84
C LYS A 593 60.36 5.03 -27.03
N ARG A 594 60.16 4.05 -27.94
CA ARG A 594 58.88 3.41 -28.26
C ARG A 594 58.22 2.89 -26.97
N VAL A 595 57.00 3.33 -26.68
CA VAL A 595 56.05 2.45 -25.97
C VAL A 595 55.72 1.35 -26.98
N LYS A 596 56.06 0.11 -26.65
CA LYS A 596 55.97 -1.04 -27.57
C LYS A 596 54.50 -1.42 -27.81
N VAL A 597 53.85 -0.82 -28.80
CA VAL A 597 52.91 -1.60 -29.62
C VAL A 597 53.79 -2.57 -30.40
N ILE A 598 53.61 -3.87 -30.19
CA ILE A 598 54.43 -4.90 -30.82
C ILE A 598 54.02 -4.95 -32.29
N ALA A 599 54.80 -4.29 -33.16
CA ALA A 599 54.57 -4.31 -34.60
C ALA A 599 54.44 -5.76 -35.09
N VAL A 600 53.32 -6.07 -35.74
CA VAL A 600 53.10 -7.36 -36.40
C VAL A 600 54.12 -7.50 -37.53
N THR A 601 54.92 -8.57 -37.49
CA THR A 601 56.01 -8.73 -38.45
C THR A 601 55.49 -9.31 -39.77
N PRO A 602 56.21 -9.09 -40.90
CA PRO A 602 55.87 -9.75 -42.17
C PRO A 602 55.82 -11.28 -42.06
N GLU A 603 56.70 -11.88 -41.26
CA GLU A 603 56.74 -13.33 -41.04
C GLU A 603 55.48 -13.84 -40.34
N GLU A 604 54.92 -13.08 -39.41
CA GLU A 604 53.66 -13.44 -38.74
C GLU A 604 52.46 -13.35 -39.69
N ARG A 605 52.45 -12.38 -40.61
CA ARG A 605 51.42 -12.30 -41.66
C ARG A 605 51.54 -13.47 -42.61
N GLU A 606 52.76 -13.76 -43.07
CA GLU A 606 53.04 -14.88 -43.96
C GLU A 606 52.66 -16.22 -43.31
N ALA A 607 52.91 -16.39 -42.01
CA ALA A 607 52.52 -17.60 -41.27
C ALA A 607 51.00 -17.86 -41.28
N VAL A 608 50.17 -16.82 -41.35
CA VAL A 608 48.71 -16.95 -41.45
C VAL A 608 48.27 -17.22 -42.90
N VAL A 609 48.83 -16.49 -43.87
CA VAL A 609 48.44 -16.57 -45.28
C VAL A 609 48.94 -17.86 -45.95
N SER A 610 50.09 -18.40 -45.51
CA SER A 610 50.69 -19.61 -46.06
C SER A 610 50.01 -20.91 -45.62
N ILE A 611 48.99 -20.84 -44.76
CA ILE A 611 48.26 -22.03 -44.29
C ILE A 611 47.35 -22.54 -45.39
N ASP A 612 47.72 -23.68 -45.95
CA ASP A 612 46.90 -24.38 -46.94
C ASP A 612 45.84 -25.24 -46.24
N PHE A 613 44.58 -24.84 -46.41
CA PHE A 613 43.42 -25.60 -45.96
C PHE A 613 42.92 -26.61 -47.00
N GLY A 614 43.37 -26.50 -48.26
CA GLY A 614 42.84 -27.23 -49.41
C GLY A 614 41.32 -27.10 -49.54
N ASP A 615 40.70 -28.04 -50.26
CA ASP A 615 39.23 -28.19 -50.31
C ASP A 615 38.68 -28.99 -49.11
N ALA A 616 39.45 -29.12 -48.03
CA ALA A 616 39.13 -30.01 -46.92
C ALA A 616 38.08 -29.45 -45.97
N TYR A 617 37.88 -28.13 -45.96
CA TYR A 617 36.99 -27.44 -45.04
C TYR A 617 36.09 -26.46 -45.78
N ASP A 618 34.78 -26.54 -45.53
CA ASP A 618 33.83 -25.48 -45.89
C ASP A 618 33.58 -24.61 -44.65
N PHE A 619 34.26 -23.46 -44.58
CA PHE A 619 34.11 -22.52 -43.48
C PHE A 619 32.72 -21.85 -43.43
N THR A 620 31.93 -21.95 -44.50
CA THR A 620 30.58 -21.36 -44.56
C THR A 620 29.50 -22.31 -44.02
N SER A 621 29.82 -23.60 -43.89
CA SER A 621 28.89 -24.63 -43.44
C SER A 621 28.48 -24.44 -41.97
N PRO A 622 27.18 -24.61 -41.65
CA PRO A 622 26.71 -24.70 -40.26
C PRO A 622 27.36 -25.85 -39.46
N ASP A 623 27.86 -26.88 -40.15
CA ASP A 623 28.47 -28.07 -39.54
C ASP A 623 30.00 -27.91 -39.35
N PHE A 624 30.57 -26.74 -39.69
CA PHE A 624 31.99 -26.50 -39.54
C PHE A 624 32.45 -26.67 -38.08
N ASN A 625 33.58 -27.36 -37.90
CA ASN A 625 34.15 -27.70 -36.60
C ASN A 625 35.56 -27.12 -36.43
N LEU A 626 35.67 -26.00 -35.71
CA LEU A 626 36.96 -25.35 -35.45
C LEU A 626 37.94 -26.22 -34.64
N PHE A 627 37.44 -27.17 -33.82
CA PHE A 627 38.31 -28.06 -33.05
C PHE A 627 39.13 -28.99 -33.95
N GLU A 628 38.59 -29.42 -35.09
CA GLU A 628 39.35 -30.24 -36.06
C GLU A 628 40.53 -29.46 -36.66
N VAL A 629 40.33 -28.18 -36.96
CA VAL A 629 41.42 -27.30 -37.43
C VAL A 629 42.47 -27.14 -36.33
N ARG A 630 42.04 -26.93 -35.09
CA ARG A 630 42.92 -26.81 -33.92
C ARG A 630 43.75 -28.08 -33.67
N GLU A 631 43.23 -29.27 -33.95
CA GLU A 631 43.92 -30.54 -33.70
C GLU A 631 44.84 -30.96 -34.86
N LYS A 632 44.48 -30.61 -36.10
CA LYS A 632 45.19 -31.07 -37.30
C LYS A 632 46.47 -30.29 -37.62
N TYR A 633 46.50 -28.99 -37.32
CA TYR A 633 47.60 -28.11 -37.69
C TYR A 633 48.62 -27.93 -36.56
N SER A 634 49.92 -27.86 -36.91
CA SER A 634 51.02 -27.73 -35.94
C SER A 634 51.03 -26.39 -35.21
N GLU A 635 50.60 -25.32 -35.88
CA GLU A 635 50.45 -23.97 -35.32
C GLU A 635 48.96 -23.59 -35.27
N PRO A 636 48.21 -24.08 -34.28
CA PRO A 636 46.74 -24.02 -34.30
C PRO A 636 46.19 -22.60 -34.14
N MET A 637 46.92 -21.69 -33.50
CA MET A 637 46.51 -20.30 -33.37
C MET A 637 46.66 -19.52 -34.68
N ASP A 638 47.68 -19.84 -35.48
CA ASP A 638 47.86 -19.24 -36.80
C ASP A 638 46.81 -19.83 -37.76
N ALA A 639 46.50 -21.13 -37.66
CA ALA A 639 45.41 -21.76 -38.41
C ALA A 639 44.04 -21.13 -38.09
N ALA A 640 43.73 -20.89 -36.82
CA ALA A 640 42.49 -20.19 -36.45
C ALA A 640 42.44 -18.75 -37.01
N ALA A 641 43.57 -18.02 -37.00
CA ALA A 641 43.65 -16.71 -37.65
C ALA A 641 43.47 -16.82 -39.17
N GLY A 642 43.98 -17.89 -39.78
CA GLY A 642 43.82 -18.22 -41.20
C GLY A 642 42.36 -18.46 -41.57
N VAL A 643 41.58 -19.14 -40.72
CA VAL A 643 40.13 -19.33 -40.92
C VAL A 643 39.42 -17.98 -40.97
N VAL A 644 39.68 -17.10 -40.01
CA VAL A 644 39.10 -15.75 -39.97
C VAL A 644 39.51 -14.92 -41.19
N TYR A 645 40.80 -14.96 -41.54
CA TYR A 645 41.32 -14.25 -42.70
C TYR A 645 40.60 -14.70 -43.99
N ASN A 646 40.50 -16.02 -44.22
CA ASN A 646 39.80 -16.57 -45.38
C ASN A 646 38.32 -16.17 -45.38
N LEU A 647 37.62 -16.26 -44.24
CA LEU A 647 36.21 -15.86 -44.13
C LEU A 647 35.99 -14.37 -44.43
N LEU A 648 36.76 -13.49 -43.79
CA LEU A 648 36.58 -12.04 -43.95
C LEU A 648 37.02 -11.57 -45.34
N TRP A 649 38.17 -12.04 -45.83
CA TRP A 649 38.67 -11.61 -47.13
C TRP A 649 37.79 -12.14 -48.27
N SER A 650 37.39 -13.41 -48.23
CA SER A 650 36.50 -14.00 -49.27
C SER A 650 35.10 -13.38 -49.30
N SER A 651 34.64 -12.73 -48.22
CA SER A 651 33.37 -11.99 -48.22
C SER A 651 33.36 -10.78 -49.15
N GLY A 652 34.54 -10.27 -49.55
CA GLY A 652 34.70 -9.05 -50.36
C GLY A 652 34.37 -7.74 -49.63
N LEU A 653 33.88 -7.79 -48.39
CA LEU A 653 33.55 -6.60 -47.60
C LEU A 653 34.78 -5.75 -47.24
N PRO A 654 35.93 -6.32 -46.80
CA PRO A 654 37.12 -5.51 -46.49
C PRO A 654 37.59 -4.68 -47.69
N GLU A 655 37.71 -5.29 -48.88
CA GLU A 655 38.09 -4.58 -50.11
C GLU A 655 37.09 -3.48 -50.47
N LYS A 656 35.79 -3.78 -50.36
CA LYS A 656 34.71 -2.84 -50.67
C LYS A 656 34.74 -1.57 -49.81
N PHE A 657 35.09 -1.71 -48.53
CA PHE A 657 35.19 -0.58 -47.59
C PHE A 657 36.62 -0.02 -47.47
N GLY A 658 37.50 -0.36 -48.42
CA GLY A 658 38.84 0.23 -48.54
C GLY A 658 39.84 -0.23 -47.48
N CYS A 659 39.58 -1.35 -46.80
CA CYS A 659 40.52 -1.97 -45.87
C CYS A 659 41.58 -2.77 -46.64
N ARG A 660 42.86 -2.43 -46.45
CA ARG A 660 43.96 -3.15 -47.09
C ARG A 660 44.13 -4.51 -46.43
N GLU A 661 44.50 -5.52 -47.23
CA GLU A 661 44.76 -6.88 -46.77
C GLU A 661 45.74 -6.94 -45.58
N GLN A 662 46.82 -6.16 -45.65
CA GLN A 662 47.81 -6.08 -44.57
C GLN A 662 47.22 -5.50 -43.28
N THR A 663 46.31 -4.54 -43.40
CA THR A 663 45.61 -3.91 -42.26
C THR A 663 44.70 -4.93 -41.58
N LEU A 664 43.94 -5.70 -42.37
CA LEU A 664 43.09 -6.78 -41.86
C LEU A 664 43.92 -7.86 -41.14
N LEU A 665 45.02 -8.32 -41.73
CA LEU A 665 45.90 -9.31 -41.11
C LEU A 665 46.50 -8.79 -39.79
N ASN A 666 46.92 -7.53 -39.77
CA ASN A 666 47.44 -6.91 -38.55
C ASN A 666 46.37 -6.84 -37.47
N PHE A 667 45.14 -6.45 -37.82
CA PHE A 667 44.01 -6.45 -36.90
C PHE A 667 43.74 -7.83 -36.29
N ILE A 668 43.61 -8.87 -37.12
CA ILE A 668 43.39 -10.25 -36.67
C ILE A 668 44.50 -10.70 -35.71
N LEU A 669 45.77 -10.43 -36.07
CA LEU A 669 46.93 -10.81 -35.26
C LEU A 669 47.04 -10.01 -33.95
N GLN A 670 46.62 -8.75 -33.94
CA GLN A 670 46.54 -7.94 -32.72
C GLN A 670 45.43 -8.45 -31.79
N CYS A 671 44.24 -8.75 -32.31
CA CYS A 671 43.16 -9.38 -31.55
C CYS A 671 43.64 -10.69 -30.93
N ARG A 672 44.21 -11.59 -31.74
CA ARG A 672 44.76 -12.88 -31.30
C ARG A 672 45.70 -12.78 -30.11
N ARG A 673 46.60 -11.79 -30.12
CA ARG A 673 47.59 -11.56 -29.05
C ARG A 673 46.97 -11.06 -27.75
N ARG A 674 45.82 -10.39 -27.82
CA ARG A 674 45.10 -9.83 -26.66
C ARG A 674 44.17 -10.84 -26.00
N TYR A 675 43.80 -11.93 -26.68
CA TYR A 675 43.07 -13.03 -26.05
C TYR A 675 43.95 -13.85 -25.10
N ARG A 676 43.36 -14.22 -23.97
CA ARG A 676 44.02 -15.03 -22.95
C ARG A 676 43.87 -16.51 -23.21
N ARG A 677 44.75 -17.29 -22.58
CA ARG A 677 44.69 -18.76 -22.60
C ARG A 677 43.76 -19.27 -21.50
N VAL A 678 42.47 -19.06 -21.69
CA VAL A 678 41.39 -19.57 -20.83
C VAL A 678 40.60 -20.66 -21.57
N PRO A 679 39.91 -21.58 -20.87
CA PRO A 679 39.26 -22.73 -21.51
C PRO A 679 38.23 -22.38 -22.59
N TYR A 680 37.38 -21.38 -22.39
CA TYR A 680 36.26 -20.99 -23.25
C TYR A 680 36.47 -19.62 -23.90
N HIS A 681 36.52 -18.51 -23.14
CA HIS A 681 36.57 -17.14 -23.67
C HIS A 681 37.98 -16.77 -24.21
N ASN A 682 38.42 -17.50 -25.23
CA ASN A 682 39.73 -17.40 -25.85
C ASN A 682 39.60 -17.08 -27.35
N PHE A 683 40.73 -17.00 -28.05
CA PHE A 683 40.72 -16.65 -29.48
C PHE A 683 39.92 -17.62 -30.35
N TYR A 684 39.85 -18.91 -30.00
CA TYR A 684 39.05 -19.88 -30.76
C TYR A 684 37.55 -19.63 -30.62
N HIS A 685 37.08 -19.19 -29.45
CA HIS A 685 35.67 -18.84 -29.26
C HIS A 685 35.26 -17.74 -30.23
N VAL A 686 36.01 -16.64 -30.28
CA VAL A 686 35.67 -15.53 -31.17
C VAL A 686 35.83 -15.83 -32.65
N VAL A 687 36.72 -16.77 -33.01
CA VAL A 687 36.81 -17.32 -34.38
C VAL A 687 35.55 -18.11 -34.72
N ASP A 688 35.05 -18.96 -33.82
CA ASP A 688 33.82 -19.72 -34.01
C ASP A 688 32.58 -18.80 -34.06
N VAL A 689 32.54 -17.75 -33.22
CA VAL A 689 31.51 -16.71 -33.28
C VAL A 689 31.55 -15.97 -34.62
N CYS A 690 32.72 -15.55 -35.09
CA CYS A 690 32.88 -14.88 -36.38
C CYS A 690 32.39 -15.78 -37.54
N GLN A 691 32.78 -17.06 -37.53
CA GLN A 691 32.33 -18.04 -38.51
C GLN A 691 30.80 -18.22 -38.46
N THR A 692 30.24 -18.31 -37.25
CA THR A 692 28.80 -18.47 -37.08
C THR A 692 28.03 -17.26 -37.60
N LEU A 693 28.47 -16.04 -37.29
CA LEU A 693 27.83 -14.83 -37.80
C LEU A 693 27.89 -14.76 -39.32
N HIS A 694 29.01 -15.15 -39.92
CA HIS A 694 29.10 -15.28 -41.37
C HIS A 694 28.02 -16.24 -41.91
N THR A 695 27.88 -17.43 -41.34
CA THR A 695 26.83 -18.39 -41.72
C THR A 695 25.42 -17.82 -41.50
N TYR A 696 25.16 -17.10 -40.41
CA TYR A 696 23.86 -16.46 -40.17
C TYR A 696 23.54 -15.38 -41.21
N LEU A 697 24.53 -14.55 -41.57
CA LEU A 697 24.39 -13.48 -42.55
C LEU A 697 24.09 -14.04 -43.95
N TYR A 698 24.83 -15.03 -44.41
CA TYR A 698 24.78 -15.49 -45.79
C TYR A 698 23.91 -16.74 -45.99
N THR A 699 24.19 -17.83 -45.27
CA THR A 699 23.37 -19.06 -45.34
C THR A 699 22.00 -18.84 -44.71
N GLY A 700 21.94 -18.10 -43.60
CA GLY A 700 20.71 -17.74 -42.89
C GLY A 700 19.97 -16.54 -43.48
N LYS A 701 20.54 -15.89 -44.50
CA LYS A 701 20.01 -14.72 -45.19
C LYS A 701 19.75 -13.50 -44.30
N ALA A 702 20.34 -13.42 -43.10
CA ALA A 702 20.18 -12.25 -42.24
C ALA A 702 20.79 -10.98 -42.85
N SER A 703 21.73 -11.12 -43.80
CA SER A 703 22.28 -10.00 -44.58
C SER A 703 21.23 -9.23 -45.38
N GLU A 704 20.08 -9.84 -45.73
CA GLU A 704 18.99 -9.16 -46.42
C GLU A 704 18.33 -8.07 -45.54
N LEU A 705 18.46 -8.17 -44.21
CA LEU A 705 17.90 -7.24 -43.22
C LEU A 705 18.84 -6.08 -42.88
N LEU A 706 20.12 -6.19 -43.26
CA LEU A 706 21.16 -5.22 -42.93
C LEU A 706 21.72 -4.55 -44.19
N THR A 707 22.54 -3.53 -43.99
CA THR A 707 23.43 -2.97 -45.00
C THR A 707 24.76 -3.73 -45.01
N GLU A 708 25.52 -3.65 -46.10
CA GLU A 708 26.82 -4.32 -46.19
C GLU A 708 27.84 -3.77 -45.20
N LEU A 709 27.75 -2.48 -44.85
CA LEU A 709 28.62 -1.87 -43.83
C LEU A 709 28.32 -2.47 -42.45
N GLU A 710 27.04 -2.67 -42.13
CA GLU A 710 26.62 -3.31 -40.87
C GLU A 710 27.05 -4.77 -40.81
N CYS A 711 26.94 -5.52 -41.91
CA CYS A 711 27.50 -6.88 -42.01
C CYS A 711 29.01 -6.88 -41.75
N TYR A 712 29.75 -5.93 -42.32
CA TYR A 712 31.18 -5.81 -42.13
C TYR A 712 31.54 -5.50 -40.67
N VAL A 713 30.87 -4.52 -40.07
CA VAL A 713 31.06 -4.14 -38.66
C VAL A 713 30.72 -5.29 -37.73
N LEU A 714 29.67 -6.07 -38.01
CA LEU A 714 29.27 -7.20 -37.18
C LEU A 714 30.33 -8.31 -37.16
N LEU A 715 30.93 -8.61 -38.32
CA LEU A 715 32.02 -9.58 -38.44
C LEU A 715 33.30 -9.11 -37.74
N VAL A 716 33.63 -7.82 -37.85
CA VAL A 716 34.74 -7.21 -37.07
C VAL A 716 34.45 -7.28 -35.57
N THR A 717 33.21 -6.99 -35.17
CA THR A 717 32.75 -7.00 -33.77
C THR A 717 32.90 -8.38 -33.13
N ALA A 718 32.60 -9.45 -33.88
CA ALA A 718 32.77 -10.83 -33.42
C ALA A 718 34.16 -11.08 -32.84
N LEU A 719 35.21 -10.55 -33.48
CA LEU A 719 36.60 -10.77 -33.08
C LEU A 719 37.03 -9.96 -31.86
N VAL A 720 36.27 -8.92 -31.49
CA VAL A 720 36.66 -8.01 -30.40
C VAL A 720 35.78 -8.10 -29.16
N HIS A 721 34.63 -8.77 -29.23
CA HIS A 721 33.62 -8.72 -28.17
C HIS A 721 34.08 -9.27 -26.81
N ASP A 722 35.11 -10.15 -26.79
CA ASP A 722 35.63 -10.82 -25.58
C ASP A 722 37.14 -10.54 -25.33
N LEU A 723 37.68 -9.44 -25.88
CA LEU A 723 39.12 -9.15 -25.78
C LEU A 723 39.62 -9.14 -24.33
N ASP A 724 40.72 -9.85 -24.05
CA ASP A 724 41.34 -9.90 -22.72
C ASP A 724 40.46 -10.54 -21.62
N HIS A 725 39.45 -11.34 -21.99
CA HIS A 725 38.60 -12.03 -21.01
C HIS A 725 39.40 -13.00 -20.11
N MET A 726 39.13 -12.94 -18.80
CA MET A 726 39.87 -13.67 -17.76
C MET A 726 39.27 -15.04 -17.40
N GLY A 727 38.15 -15.41 -18.02
CA GLY A 727 37.39 -16.62 -17.70
C GLY A 727 36.58 -16.51 -16.41
N VAL A 728 36.23 -15.28 -16.01
CA VAL A 728 35.37 -14.98 -14.85
C VAL A 728 34.35 -13.92 -15.25
N ASN A 729 33.14 -13.96 -14.68
CA ASN A 729 32.03 -13.08 -15.07
C ASN A 729 32.01 -11.72 -14.34
N ASN A 730 31.14 -10.80 -14.78
CA ASN A 730 30.95 -9.47 -14.18
C ASN A 730 30.69 -9.53 -12.65
N SER A 731 29.94 -10.53 -12.17
CA SER A 731 29.66 -10.70 -10.73
C SER A 731 30.93 -10.94 -9.91
N PHE A 732 31.91 -11.66 -10.45
CA PHE A 732 33.20 -11.87 -9.79
C PHE A 732 33.96 -10.56 -9.57
N TYR A 733 34.02 -9.69 -10.59
CA TYR A 733 34.72 -8.41 -10.51
C TYR A 733 34.09 -7.48 -9.46
N LEU A 734 32.76 -7.47 -9.37
CA LEU A 734 31.99 -6.70 -8.40
C LEU A 734 32.13 -7.25 -6.97
N LYS A 735 32.06 -8.58 -6.77
CA LYS A 735 32.18 -9.20 -5.44
C LYS A 735 33.58 -9.15 -4.85
N THR A 736 34.61 -9.00 -5.69
CA THR A 736 36.02 -9.06 -5.26
C THR A 736 36.71 -7.71 -5.20
N ASP A 737 35.96 -6.60 -5.30
CA ASP A 737 36.47 -5.22 -5.29
C ASP A 737 37.69 -5.02 -6.21
N SER A 738 37.66 -5.69 -7.36
CA SER A 738 38.70 -5.53 -8.37
C SER A 738 38.72 -4.09 -8.88
N PRO A 739 39.88 -3.55 -9.33
CA PRO A 739 39.95 -2.20 -9.88
C PRO A 739 38.94 -1.94 -11.01
N LEU A 740 38.70 -2.93 -11.88
CA LEU A 740 37.69 -2.85 -12.93
C LEU A 740 36.26 -2.85 -12.35
N GLY A 741 35.97 -3.70 -11.36
CA GLY A 741 34.68 -3.74 -10.68
C GLY A 741 34.36 -2.45 -9.92
N ILE A 742 35.36 -1.84 -9.26
CA ILE A 742 35.23 -0.55 -8.57
C ILE A 742 34.93 0.56 -9.58
N LEU A 743 35.70 0.63 -10.68
CA LEU A 743 35.49 1.63 -11.74
C LEU A 743 34.09 1.52 -12.37
N SER A 744 33.62 0.30 -12.60
CA SER A 744 32.29 0.03 -13.14
C SER A 744 31.18 0.41 -12.15
N SER A 745 31.33 0.04 -10.87
CA SER A 745 30.40 0.40 -9.80
C SER A 745 30.29 1.92 -9.62
N ALA A 746 31.43 2.63 -9.70
CA ALA A 746 31.49 4.08 -9.60
C ALA A 746 30.85 4.81 -10.81
N SER A 747 30.76 4.17 -11.96
CA SER A 747 30.13 4.71 -13.17
C SER A 747 28.68 4.29 -13.37
N GLY A 748 28.11 3.49 -12.44
CA GLY A 748 26.75 2.98 -12.53
C GLY A 748 26.52 1.98 -13.67
N ASN A 749 27.60 1.49 -14.30
CA ASN A 749 27.52 0.49 -15.36
C ASN A 749 27.89 -0.88 -14.78
N ASN A 750 27.01 -1.88 -14.93
CA ASN A 750 27.26 -3.23 -14.44
C ASN A 750 27.92 -4.14 -15.49
N SER A 751 28.06 -3.68 -16.74
CA SER A 751 28.71 -4.40 -17.85
C SER A 751 30.23 -4.18 -17.82
N VAL A 752 30.88 -4.63 -16.74
CA VAL A 752 32.30 -4.37 -16.44
C VAL A 752 33.21 -4.81 -17.60
N LEU A 753 33.00 -6.04 -18.06
CA LEU A 753 33.83 -6.68 -19.07
C LEU A 753 33.56 -6.13 -20.46
N GLU A 754 32.30 -5.92 -20.82
CA GLU A 754 31.95 -5.45 -22.16
C GLU A 754 32.50 -4.04 -22.44
N VAL A 755 32.55 -3.18 -21.41
CA VAL A 755 33.22 -1.87 -21.50
C VAL A 755 34.74 -2.03 -21.67
N HIS A 756 35.36 -2.97 -20.95
CA HIS A 756 36.79 -3.28 -21.09
C HIS A 756 37.11 -3.79 -22.50
N HIS A 757 36.29 -4.69 -23.04
CA HIS A 757 36.40 -5.21 -24.41
C HIS A 757 36.31 -4.08 -25.45
N CYS A 758 35.35 -3.15 -25.29
CA CYS A 758 35.24 -1.95 -26.12
C CYS A 758 36.51 -1.08 -26.07
N SER A 759 37.05 -0.83 -24.87
CA SER A 759 38.25 -0.01 -24.71
C SER A 759 39.46 -0.62 -25.43
N LEU A 760 39.62 -1.94 -25.38
CA LEU A 760 40.68 -2.65 -26.07
C LEU A 760 40.47 -2.71 -27.58
N ALA A 761 39.21 -2.86 -28.03
CA ALA A 761 38.86 -2.79 -29.45
C ALA A 761 39.26 -1.43 -30.04
N ILE A 762 38.91 -0.33 -29.34
CA ILE A 762 39.28 1.03 -29.74
C ILE A 762 40.80 1.21 -29.72
N GLU A 763 41.52 0.64 -28.74
CA GLU A 763 42.98 0.69 -28.68
C GLU A 763 43.61 0.05 -29.92
N ILE A 764 43.15 -1.14 -30.33
CA ILE A 764 43.64 -1.85 -31.53
C ILE A 764 43.31 -1.05 -32.80
N LEU A 765 42.06 -0.58 -32.94
CA LEU A 765 41.61 0.15 -34.12
C LEU A 765 42.20 1.57 -34.23
N SER A 766 42.74 2.11 -33.12
CA SER A 766 43.48 3.37 -33.12
C SER A 766 44.88 3.26 -33.73
N ASP A 767 45.40 2.05 -33.93
CA ASP A 767 46.64 1.81 -34.67
C ASP A 767 46.36 1.91 -36.19
N PRO A 768 46.95 2.88 -36.92
CA PRO A 768 46.74 3.02 -38.36
C PRO A 768 47.15 1.78 -39.17
N ALA A 769 47.98 0.90 -38.62
CA ALA A 769 48.35 -0.36 -39.26
C ALA A 769 47.33 -1.48 -39.05
N ALA A 770 46.35 -1.32 -38.17
CA ALA A 770 45.30 -2.29 -37.83
C ALA A 770 43.87 -1.70 -37.85
N ASP A 771 43.71 -0.45 -38.30
CA ASP A 771 42.41 0.20 -38.46
C ASP A 771 41.66 -0.39 -39.65
N VAL A 772 40.81 -1.38 -39.40
CA VAL A 772 40.00 -2.01 -40.45
C VAL A 772 38.95 -1.08 -41.04
N PHE A 773 38.73 0.10 -40.44
CA PHE A 773 37.84 1.14 -40.94
C PHE A 773 38.58 2.25 -41.71
N GLU A 774 39.87 2.06 -42.03
CA GLU A 774 40.73 3.08 -42.66
C GLU A 774 40.18 3.67 -43.98
N GLY A 775 39.39 2.90 -44.73
CA GLY A 775 38.80 3.34 -46.00
C GLY A 775 37.46 4.08 -45.85
N LEU A 776 36.88 4.11 -44.65
CA LEU A 776 35.64 4.84 -44.37
C LEU A 776 35.93 6.33 -44.14
N SER A 777 34.94 7.20 -44.38
CA SER A 777 35.10 8.64 -44.12
C SER A 777 33.83 9.28 -43.54
N GLY A 778 34.01 10.36 -42.79
CA GLY A 778 32.90 11.16 -42.27
C GLY A 778 31.96 10.38 -41.34
N GLN A 779 30.67 10.32 -41.69
CA GLN A 779 29.62 9.73 -40.87
C GLN A 779 29.74 8.19 -40.76
N ASP A 780 30.29 7.52 -41.77
CA ASP A 780 30.38 6.06 -41.80
C ASP A 780 31.35 5.51 -40.76
N VAL A 781 32.48 6.20 -40.52
CA VAL A 781 33.43 5.86 -39.44
C VAL A 781 32.73 5.98 -38.09
N ALA A 782 32.06 7.12 -37.85
CA ALA A 782 31.35 7.36 -36.61
C ALA A 782 30.25 6.32 -36.37
N TYR A 783 29.53 5.93 -37.43
CA TYR A 783 28.54 4.87 -37.39
C TYR A 783 29.17 3.52 -37.07
N ALA A 784 30.26 3.13 -37.74
CA ALA A 784 30.95 1.86 -37.54
C ALA A 784 31.43 1.67 -36.09
N TYR A 785 32.08 2.68 -35.52
CA TYR A 785 32.52 2.63 -34.11
C TYR A 785 31.33 2.58 -33.14
N ARG A 786 30.28 3.36 -33.37
CA ARG A 786 29.08 3.35 -32.52
C ARG A 786 28.39 1.98 -32.57
N ALA A 787 28.23 1.43 -33.78
CA ALA A 787 27.68 0.11 -34.02
C ALA A 787 28.47 -1.00 -33.32
N LEU A 788 29.80 -0.97 -33.44
CA LEU A 788 30.68 -1.92 -32.77
C LEU A 788 30.50 -1.85 -31.25
N ILE A 789 30.52 -0.64 -30.67
CA ILE A 789 30.37 -0.44 -29.22
C ILE A 789 29.01 -0.94 -28.75
N ASP A 790 27.93 -0.58 -29.44
CA ASP A 790 26.57 -1.01 -29.10
C ASP A 790 26.46 -2.55 -29.14
N CYS A 791 27.01 -3.19 -30.16
CA CYS A 791 27.02 -4.64 -30.30
C CYS A 791 27.84 -5.36 -29.22
N VAL A 792 29.02 -4.85 -28.85
CA VAL A 792 29.82 -5.44 -27.75
C VAL A 792 29.12 -5.24 -26.41
N LEU A 793 28.56 -4.06 -26.12
CA LEU A 793 27.79 -3.85 -24.88
C LEU A 793 26.51 -4.70 -24.83
N ALA A 794 25.99 -5.05 -26.00
CA ALA A 794 24.88 -5.95 -26.14
C ALA A 794 25.29 -7.42 -26.00
N THR A 795 26.54 -7.85 -25.79
CA THR A 795 26.82 -9.27 -25.48
C THR A 795 26.53 -9.61 -24.01
N ASP A 796 26.46 -8.61 -23.12
CA ASP A 796 26.14 -8.81 -21.69
C ASP A 796 24.84 -9.62 -21.50
N MET A 797 24.98 -10.77 -20.84
CA MET A 797 23.88 -11.69 -20.57
C MET A 797 22.91 -11.19 -19.49
N ALA A 798 23.29 -10.22 -18.66
CA ALA A 798 22.36 -9.58 -17.73
C ALA A 798 21.24 -8.81 -18.46
N LYS A 799 21.51 -8.33 -19.67
CA LYS A 799 20.55 -7.60 -20.53
C LYS A 799 19.80 -8.51 -21.51
N HIS A 800 20.01 -9.83 -21.45
CA HIS A 800 19.49 -10.78 -22.44
C HIS A 800 17.95 -10.78 -22.53
N ALA A 801 17.26 -10.81 -21.38
CA ALA A 801 15.80 -10.85 -21.35
C ALA A 801 15.16 -9.58 -21.94
N ASP A 802 15.69 -8.42 -21.58
CA ASP A 802 15.21 -7.12 -22.09
C ASP A 802 15.45 -6.99 -23.60
N ALA A 803 16.63 -7.41 -24.08
CA ALA A 803 16.95 -7.42 -25.49
C ALA A 803 15.98 -8.32 -26.29
N LEU A 804 15.69 -9.53 -25.80
CA LEU A 804 14.74 -10.44 -26.44
C LEU A 804 13.31 -9.88 -26.44
N SER A 805 12.89 -9.22 -25.36
CA SER A 805 11.59 -8.56 -25.28
C SER A 805 11.46 -7.46 -26.34
N ARG A 806 12.45 -6.56 -26.41
CA ARG A 806 12.50 -5.46 -27.40
C ARG A 806 12.51 -5.99 -28.84
N PHE A 807 13.28 -7.05 -29.10
CA PHE A 807 13.31 -7.67 -30.43
C PHE A 807 11.96 -8.29 -30.82
N THR A 808 11.29 -8.96 -29.88
CA THR A 808 9.98 -9.57 -30.13
C THR A 808 8.91 -8.51 -30.38
N GLU A 809 8.96 -7.40 -29.63
CA GLU A 809 8.10 -6.23 -29.86
C GLU A 809 8.35 -5.63 -31.24
N LEU A 810 9.61 -5.40 -31.63
CA LEU A 810 9.98 -4.91 -32.95
C LEU A 810 9.40 -5.81 -34.04
N ALA A 811 9.60 -7.12 -33.95
CA ALA A 811 9.09 -8.07 -34.93
C ALA A 811 7.56 -8.06 -35.03
N THR A 812 6.87 -7.86 -33.90
CA THR A 812 5.39 -7.77 -33.86
C THR A 812 4.89 -6.45 -34.44
N SER A 813 5.60 -5.35 -34.19
CA SER A 813 5.26 -4.01 -34.71
C SER A 813 5.57 -3.82 -36.20
N GLY A 814 6.41 -4.69 -36.76
CA GLY A 814 6.89 -4.62 -38.14
C GLY A 814 8.32 -4.09 -38.22
N PHE A 815 9.22 -4.93 -38.74
CA PHE A 815 10.59 -4.52 -39.05
C PHE A 815 10.61 -3.59 -40.26
N ASP A 816 11.43 -2.54 -40.18
CA ASP A 816 11.66 -1.57 -41.25
C ASP A 816 13.17 -1.48 -41.51
N LYS A 817 13.58 -1.88 -42.71
CA LYS A 817 14.99 -1.89 -43.11
C LYS A 817 15.56 -0.48 -43.22
N GLU A 818 14.77 0.54 -43.53
CA GLU A 818 15.28 1.91 -43.68
C GLU A 818 15.56 2.55 -42.32
N ASN A 819 14.97 2.02 -41.25
CA ASN A 819 15.17 2.50 -39.88
C ASN A 819 16.48 1.97 -39.27
N GLU A 820 17.42 2.89 -39.00
CA GLU A 820 18.71 2.58 -38.39
C GLU A 820 18.58 1.87 -37.03
N ALA A 821 17.63 2.28 -36.19
CA ALA A 821 17.43 1.68 -34.87
C ALA A 821 16.93 0.23 -34.97
N HIS A 822 16.12 -0.08 -35.98
CA HIS A 822 15.66 -1.44 -36.25
C HIS A 822 16.83 -2.32 -36.70
N ARG A 823 17.66 -1.84 -37.63
CA ARG A 823 18.86 -2.56 -38.09
C ARG A 823 19.87 -2.74 -36.95
N ARG A 824 20.07 -1.73 -36.10
CA ARG A 824 20.93 -1.84 -34.91
C ARG A 824 20.46 -2.96 -33.98
N MET A 825 19.16 -3.06 -33.71
CA MET A 825 18.60 -4.14 -32.88
C MET A 825 18.79 -5.52 -33.51
N VAL A 826 18.72 -5.62 -34.85
CA VAL A 826 19.04 -6.85 -35.59
C VAL A 826 20.52 -7.22 -35.39
N MET A 827 21.45 -6.27 -35.50
CA MET A 827 22.88 -6.51 -35.25
C MET A 827 23.15 -7.01 -33.82
N GLU A 828 22.57 -6.33 -32.82
CA GLU A 828 22.67 -6.72 -31.40
C GLU A 828 22.13 -8.12 -31.14
N THR A 829 21.02 -8.49 -31.81
CA THR A 829 20.44 -9.83 -31.69
C THR A 829 21.31 -10.89 -32.35
N LEU A 830 21.89 -10.59 -33.51
CA LEU A 830 22.77 -11.51 -34.23
C LEU A 830 24.08 -11.75 -33.47
N ILE A 831 24.77 -10.73 -32.95
CA ILE A 831 26.01 -10.93 -32.17
C ILE A 831 25.73 -11.78 -30.92
N LYS A 832 24.61 -11.52 -30.23
CA LYS A 832 24.16 -12.37 -29.12
C LYS A 832 23.94 -13.82 -29.55
N ALA A 833 23.27 -14.04 -30.68
CA ALA A 833 23.05 -15.37 -31.21
C ALA A 833 24.35 -16.08 -31.58
N GLY A 834 25.32 -15.36 -32.15
CA GLY A 834 26.65 -15.87 -32.43
C GLY A 834 27.39 -16.29 -31.15
N ASP A 835 27.37 -15.44 -30.12
CA ASP A 835 28.06 -15.67 -28.85
C ASP A 835 27.54 -16.92 -28.11
N VAL A 836 26.22 -17.14 -28.09
CA VAL A 836 25.61 -18.34 -27.49
C VAL A 836 25.39 -19.50 -28.48
N SER A 837 25.98 -19.44 -29.67
CA SER A 837 25.72 -20.39 -30.76
C SER A 837 26.22 -21.82 -30.52
N ASN A 838 26.98 -22.05 -29.45
CA ASN A 838 27.50 -23.38 -29.13
C ASN A 838 26.42 -24.45 -29.02
N VAL A 839 25.18 -24.09 -28.65
CA VAL A 839 24.05 -25.03 -28.62
C VAL A 839 23.46 -25.34 -30.00
N THR A 840 23.75 -24.54 -31.02
CA THR A 840 23.29 -24.72 -32.41
C THR A 840 24.29 -25.49 -33.27
N LYS A 841 25.46 -25.83 -32.74
CA LYS A 841 26.50 -26.62 -33.43
C LYS A 841 26.18 -28.12 -33.39
N PRO A 842 26.78 -28.95 -34.27
CA PRO A 842 26.70 -30.40 -34.14
C PRO A 842 27.06 -30.88 -32.73
N PHE A 843 26.41 -31.94 -32.27
CA PHE A 843 26.44 -32.34 -30.85
C PHE A 843 27.84 -32.49 -30.24
N GLU A 844 28.79 -33.10 -30.96
CA GLU A 844 30.14 -33.30 -30.44
C GLU A 844 30.89 -31.96 -30.26
N THR A 845 30.76 -31.04 -31.22
CA THR A 845 31.27 -29.67 -31.13
C THR A 845 30.62 -28.91 -29.98
N SER A 846 29.29 -28.97 -29.90
CA SER A 846 28.51 -28.37 -28.81
C SER A 846 28.95 -28.90 -27.44
N ARG A 847 29.21 -30.21 -27.34
CA ARG A 847 29.69 -30.87 -26.13
C ARG A 847 31.08 -30.38 -25.73
N MET A 848 32.00 -30.23 -26.67
CA MET A 848 33.35 -29.71 -26.38
C MET A 848 33.30 -28.28 -25.83
N TRP A 849 32.50 -27.40 -26.44
CA TRP A 849 32.28 -26.05 -25.92
C TRP A 849 31.60 -26.04 -24.56
N ALA A 850 30.59 -26.90 -24.34
CA ALA A 850 29.93 -27.06 -23.05
C ALA A 850 30.90 -27.50 -21.94
N MET A 851 31.85 -28.38 -22.27
CA MET A 851 32.91 -28.79 -21.33
C MET A 851 33.87 -27.62 -21.03
N ALA A 852 34.26 -26.85 -22.04
CA ALA A 852 35.14 -25.69 -21.89
C ALA A 852 34.52 -24.60 -21.00
N VAL A 853 33.27 -24.20 -21.23
CA VAL A 853 32.59 -23.17 -20.41
C VAL A 853 32.39 -23.65 -18.97
N THR A 854 32.08 -24.93 -18.79
CA THR A 854 31.90 -25.51 -17.45
C THR A 854 33.22 -25.53 -16.67
N GLU A 855 34.33 -25.82 -17.33
CA GLU A 855 35.66 -25.74 -16.72
C GLU A 855 36.02 -24.30 -16.29
N GLU A 856 35.59 -23.27 -17.03
CA GLU A 856 35.73 -21.89 -16.58
C GLU A 856 34.88 -21.57 -15.35
N PHE A 857 33.61 -21.98 -15.33
CA PHE A 857 32.77 -21.82 -14.14
C PHE A 857 33.37 -22.52 -12.91
N TYR A 858 33.99 -23.69 -13.09
CA TYR A 858 34.71 -24.36 -12.00
C TYR A 858 35.93 -23.58 -11.53
N ARG A 859 36.73 -23.03 -12.43
CA ARG A 859 37.87 -22.18 -12.06
C ARG A 859 37.42 -20.93 -11.31
N GLN A 860 36.35 -20.28 -11.76
CA GLN A 860 35.77 -19.15 -11.04
C GLN A 860 35.32 -19.57 -9.64
N GLY A 861 34.58 -20.68 -9.51
CA GLY A 861 34.13 -21.18 -8.22
C GLY A 861 35.27 -21.52 -7.27
N ASP A 862 36.37 -22.09 -7.77
CA ASP A 862 37.56 -22.34 -6.96
C ASP A 862 38.20 -21.03 -6.47
N MET A 863 38.32 -20.02 -7.35
CA MET A 863 38.81 -18.69 -6.99
C MET A 863 37.90 -17.96 -5.98
N GLU A 864 36.58 -18.11 -6.11
CA GLU A 864 35.61 -17.55 -5.16
C GLU A 864 35.74 -18.22 -3.78
N LYS A 865 35.90 -19.55 -3.73
CA LYS A 865 36.15 -20.28 -2.47
C LYS A 865 37.43 -19.82 -1.79
N GLU A 866 38.52 -19.64 -2.55
CA GLU A 866 39.80 -19.17 -2.01
C GLU A 866 39.69 -17.77 -1.38
N LYS A 867 38.84 -16.91 -1.95
CA LYS A 867 38.58 -15.55 -1.45
C LYS A 867 37.52 -15.49 -0.34
N GLY A 868 36.95 -16.62 0.08
CA GLY A 868 35.89 -16.67 1.09
C GLY A 868 34.54 -16.14 0.61
N VAL A 869 34.30 -16.11 -0.69
CA VAL A 869 33.03 -15.69 -1.32
C VAL A 869 32.11 -16.91 -1.48
N GLU A 870 30.80 -16.72 -1.29
CA GLU A 870 29.82 -17.78 -1.50
C GLU A 870 29.77 -18.20 -2.98
N VAL A 871 29.90 -19.51 -3.20
CA VAL A 871 30.00 -20.11 -4.54
C VAL A 871 28.69 -20.79 -4.92
N LEU A 872 28.19 -20.45 -6.10
CA LEU A 872 26.98 -21.04 -6.65
C LEU A 872 27.18 -22.56 -6.87
N PRO A 873 26.16 -23.40 -6.63
CA PRO A 873 26.28 -24.85 -6.83
C PRO A 873 26.75 -25.26 -8.23
N MET A 874 26.40 -24.48 -9.26
CA MET A 874 26.82 -24.71 -10.65
C MET A 874 28.34 -24.51 -10.85
N PHE A 875 28.98 -23.67 -10.03
CA PHE A 875 30.41 -23.33 -10.12
C PHE A 875 31.25 -24.22 -9.19
N ASP A 876 30.61 -25.03 -8.36
CA ASP A 876 31.27 -25.95 -7.45
C ASP A 876 31.46 -27.32 -8.11
N ARG A 877 32.69 -27.64 -8.53
CA ARG A 877 33.04 -28.95 -9.13
C ARG A 877 32.77 -30.16 -8.23
N SER A 878 32.53 -29.98 -6.92
CA SER A 878 32.13 -31.06 -6.00
C SER A 878 30.62 -31.30 -5.94
N LYS A 879 29.82 -30.31 -6.35
CA LYS A 879 28.35 -30.34 -6.31
C LYS A 879 27.73 -30.46 -7.71
N ASN A 880 28.38 -29.91 -8.72
CA ASN A 880 27.95 -29.99 -10.11
C ASN A 880 28.47 -31.28 -10.77
N ASN A 881 27.83 -32.42 -10.45
CA ASN A 881 28.23 -33.72 -10.99
C ASN A 881 27.54 -34.08 -12.32
N GLU A 882 26.71 -33.18 -12.87
CA GLU A 882 25.83 -33.47 -14.02
C GLU A 882 25.88 -32.37 -15.10
N LEU A 883 26.97 -32.33 -15.89
CA LEU A 883 27.10 -31.46 -17.08
C LEU A 883 25.84 -31.48 -17.96
N ALA A 884 25.30 -32.69 -18.23
CA ALA A 884 24.11 -32.87 -19.04
C ALA A 884 22.88 -32.12 -18.48
N ARG A 885 22.68 -32.16 -17.16
CA ARG A 885 21.57 -31.46 -16.50
C ARG A 885 21.73 -29.94 -16.59
N GLY A 886 22.95 -29.44 -16.40
CA GLY A 886 23.25 -28.01 -16.57
C GLY A 886 22.96 -27.53 -18.01
N GLN A 887 23.38 -28.30 -19.00
CA GLN A 887 23.15 -27.98 -20.42
C GLN A 887 21.67 -28.05 -20.81
N ILE A 888 20.91 -29.03 -20.32
CA ILE A 888 19.46 -29.09 -20.51
C ILE A 888 18.80 -27.82 -19.92
N GLY A 889 19.19 -27.42 -18.71
CA GLY A 889 18.69 -26.19 -18.08
C GLY A 889 19.00 -24.95 -18.91
N PHE A 890 20.24 -24.81 -19.39
CA PHE A 890 20.62 -23.68 -20.24
C PHE A 890 19.83 -23.63 -21.56
N ILE A 891 19.62 -24.78 -22.21
CA ILE A 891 18.80 -24.87 -23.41
C ILE A 891 17.33 -24.54 -23.12
N ASP A 892 16.77 -25.05 -22.03
CA ASP A 892 15.34 -24.83 -21.73
C ASP A 892 15.02 -23.40 -21.35
N PHE A 893 15.86 -22.78 -20.52
CA PHE A 893 15.55 -21.49 -19.90
C PHE A 893 16.19 -20.29 -20.60
N VAL A 894 17.26 -20.49 -21.38
CA VAL A 894 17.99 -19.40 -22.05
C VAL A 894 17.97 -19.61 -23.56
N ALA A 895 18.82 -20.50 -24.08
CA ALA A 895 19.15 -20.50 -25.49
C ALA A 895 18.01 -21.05 -26.37
N GLY A 896 17.29 -22.08 -25.94
CA GLY A 896 16.23 -22.70 -26.74
C GLY A 896 15.03 -21.79 -26.95
N LYS A 897 14.61 -21.03 -25.94
CA LYS A 897 13.56 -20.00 -26.12
C LYS A 897 14.07 -18.89 -27.04
N PHE A 898 15.28 -18.40 -26.79
CA PHE A 898 15.90 -17.35 -27.59
C PHE A 898 15.94 -17.71 -29.09
N PHE A 899 16.52 -18.85 -29.46
CA PHE A 899 16.59 -19.28 -30.86
C PHE A 899 15.22 -19.51 -31.49
N ARG A 900 14.25 -20.08 -30.76
CA ARG A 900 12.87 -20.25 -31.28
C ARG A 900 12.22 -18.92 -31.59
N ASP A 901 12.33 -17.95 -30.69
CA ASP A 901 11.67 -16.66 -30.84
C ASP A 901 12.31 -15.83 -31.96
N ILE A 902 13.64 -15.75 -32.03
CA ILE A 902 14.30 -14.94 -33.07
C ILE A 902 14.10 -15.52 -34.48
N VAL A 903 14.12 -16.86 -34.61
CA VAL A 903 13.90 -17.57 -35.88
C VAL A 903 12.43 -17.57 -36.28
N GLY A 904 11.53 -17.75 -35.31
CA GLY A 904 10.08 -17.73 -35.53
C GLY A 904 9.56 -16.36 -35.95
N ASN A 905 10.27 -15.29 -35.61
CA ASN A 905 9.84 -13.91 -35.86
C ASN A 905 10.48 -13.27 -37.10
N LEU A 906 11.81 -13.30 -37.24
CA LEU A 906 12.51 -12.54 -38.30
C LEU A 906 13.57 -13.36 -39.04
N PHE A 907 14.30 -14.24 -38.35
CA PHE A 907 15.42 -14.99 -38.94
C PHE A 907 15.00 -16.38 -39.45
N HIS A 908 13.95 -16.45 -40.27
CA HIS A 908 13.39 -17.73 -40.74
C HIS A 908 14.40 -18.61 -41.50
N GLY A 909 15.39 -18.00 -42.16
CA GLY A 909 16.46 -18.73 -42.83
C GLY A 909 17.29 -19.59 -41.87
N MET A 910 17.33 -19.27 -40.58
CA MET A 910 18.13 -19.93 -39.54
C MET A 910 17.41 -21.11 -38.86
N GLN A 911 16.40 -21.73 -39.50
CA GLN A 911 15.61 -22.83 -38.90
C GLN A 911 16.47 -24.00 -38.40
N TRP A 912 17.59 -24.29 -39.07
CA TRP A 912 18.52 -25.33 -38.64
C TRP A 912 19.05 -25.12 -37.22
N CYS A 913 19.14 -23.86 -36.73
CA CYS A 913 19.57 -23.56 -35.37
C CYS A 913 18.59 -24.14 -34.35
N VAL A 914 17.29 -23.97 -34.59
CA VAL A 914 16.23 -24.48 -33.72
C VAL A 914 16.21 -26.01 -33.75
N ASP A 915 16.34 -26.59 -34.93
CA ASP A 915 16.33 -28.05 -35.12
C ASP A 915 17.53 -28.70 -34.41
N THR A 916 18.72 -28.11 -34.56
CA THR A 916 19.93 -28.60 -33.89
C THR A 916 19.87 -28.41 -32.38
N VAL A 917 19.35 -27.29 -31.87
CA VAL A 917 19.15 -27.09 -30.42
C VAL A 917 18.22 -28.16 -29.85
N ASN A 918 17.11 -28.46 -30.53
CA ASN A 918 16.18 -29.51 -30.12
C ASN A 918 16.85 -30.89 -30.14
N SER A 919 17.62 -31.20 -31.19
CA SER A 919 18.38 -32.44 -31.31
C SER A 919 19.43 -32.59 -30.20
N ASN A 920 20.21 -31.53 -29.94
CA ASN A 920 21.23 -31.51 -28.90
C ASN A 920 20.62 -31.68 -27.51
N ARG A 921 19.48 -31.02 -27.24
CA ARG A 921 18.72 -31.20 -26.00
C ARG A 921 18.31 -32.66 -25.80
N ALA A 922 17.81 -33.33 -26.85
CA ALA A 922 17.42 -34.73 -26.79
C ALA A 922 18.62 -35.64 -26.49
N LYS A 923 19.77 -35.42 -27.14
CA LYS A 923 21.00 -36.17 -26.86
C LYS A 923 21.52 -35.95 -25.43
N TRP A 924 21.44 -34.72 -24.90
CA TRP A 924 21.79 -34.47 -23.50
C TRP A 924 20.85 -35.21 -22.53
N GLN A 925 19.57 -35.31 -22.87
CA GLN A 925 18.59 -36.08 -22.10
C GLN A 925 18.91 -37.58 -22.12
N GLU A 926 19.27 -38.13 -23.28
CA GLU A 926 19.71 -39.53 -23.41
C GLU A 926 20.95 -39.83 -22.54
N ILE A 927 21.93 -38.92 -22.51
CA ILE A 927 23.12 -39.05 -21.65
C ILE A 927 22.74 -39.03 -20.16
N LEU A 928 21.79 -38.18 -19.78
CA LEU A 928 21.32 -38.09 -18.40
C LEU A 928 20.57 -39.35 -17.97
N ASP A 929 19.73 -39.90 -18.84
CA ASP A 929 18.93 -41.10 -18.56
C ASP A 929 19.79 -42.39 -18.58
N GLY A 930 20.69 -42.53 -19.56
CA GLY A 930 21.60 -43.69 -19.65
C GLY A 930 22.52 -43.86 -18.44
N ARG A 931 22.88 -42.77 -17.74
CA ARG A 931 23.63 -42.84 -16.48
C ARG A 931 22.78 -43.26 -15.28
N ARG A 932 21.47 -42.96 -15.27
CA ARG A 932 20.57 -43.43 -14.21
C ARG A 932 20.40 -44.94 -14.25
N ASP A 933 20.35 -45.51 -15.45
CA ASP A 933 20.26 -46.96 -15.64
C ASP A 933 21.56 -47.69 -15.27
N SER A 934 22.74 -47.15 -15.60
CA SER A 934 24.03 -47.73 -15.17
C SER A 934 24.22 -47.70 -13.65
N THR A 935 23.69 -46.68 -12.97
CA THR A 935 23.76 -46.54 -11.51
C THR A 935 22.76 -47.46 -10.80
N ARG A 936 21.61 -47.76 -11.43
CA ARG A 936 20.65 -48.77 -10.94
C ARG A 936 21.17 -50.21 -11.11
N SER A 937 21.83 -50.52 -12.22
CA SER A 937 22.40 -51.87 -12.46
C SER A 937 23.61 -52.22 -11.59
N SER A 938 24.25 -51.24 -10.95
CA SER A 938 25.37 -51.47 -10.01
C SER A 938 24.94 -51.54 -8.53
N ILE A 939 23.63 -51.43 -8.27
CA ILE A 939 23.00 -51.54 -6.93
C ILE A 939 22.16 -52.85 -6.81
N VAL A 940 22.13 -53.69 -7.86
CA VAL A 940 21.46 -55.01 -7.85
C VAL A 940 22.47 -56.14 -7.72
#